data_AF-A0A523DV97-F1
#
_entry.id   AF-A0A523DV97-F1
#
_cell.length_a   1.000
_cell.length_b   1.000
_cell.length_c   1.000
_cell.angle_alpha   90.00
_cell.angle_beta   90.00
_cell.angle_gamma   90.00
#
_symmetry.space_group_name_H-M   'P 1'
#
loop_
_entity.id
_entity.type
_entity.pdbx_description
1 polymer ?
#
loop_
_entity_poly.entity_id
_entity_poly.type
_entity_poly.pdbx_seq_one_letter_code
_entity_poly.pdbx_strand_id
1 'polypeptide(L)'
;MTRNKRSVVFMAALAAASLIISLPALAGGPLAVFQSGQPFLWPNGGANIEFNPDQGGFGGLTNAQAVLMTENAFGQWGSVPTSTASYTNAGLLPVDVDATNFVPWLNPSAPDGLSAIVFDEDGSIFDLLFGPGSGVLGFAGPEWGDFSNGTILEGVAFFNGSPLLSGSINMGAQRTIAVHEFGHYTNLAHTVTNGEIAAFGDNTGPSPFNTFPPESLFLRIETMYPFALILPDGSDFGGGETLNLDDTSILSTLYPAPGFFTDFGSISGTILSPDGVTKLTGVNVIARNVTNPYDDAVSALSSDFTDNTFQADPVVGTFTFNGLTPGAQYAIYVDQLLAGGFSTPPLFPLPGPEELYNGVDESFDSSTDDPSIFTGVASVAGTPTTGVNIVFNRPGPGDPLLLGDDDNIEIVMPFTFKFCGEDYDSAFINSNGSVTFGAGSNDFSESTVDMLGGPPRIAGLWDDLNPAQGGVVTFFQTQDTFTASWTDVPEFFSTGANTFEIVLYRSSNQIDLIWGGLTATDGMAGFSCGEAAATGQEPSSDLTQLAADAEDRTINGRRTPAIYELFNFANPGDLSGDAMTFTAPKEFKDKNEPNNSLGEATRIKLPFSSGDQIGNSSKFRFTDISPEGNDVDYFAFTASAGNTLLTEIISGGLDSLVGLFDAGGTLLATDDDGGAGLLSRLQFVIPADGIYVLAVTTFPDFDFDGDGNSSGRYVLEIEETSGIILSLGDDDSQELALPFTFPFQGQTWNSVFVNSNGNLTFGTGNTDFSESVSEFLSGPPRIAALWDDLSPNNGGTVTVDFTPTSVTITFDGVPEFFSTGANTFSYTLHDDGDVNIDYGPCTSTDGIVGVTGGNGAADPGETDLSAGGPLPVLGTTYEQFLGDFDLANLSVIFQ
;
A
#
# COMPACT_ATOMS: atom_id res chain seq x y z
N MET A 1 19.45 25.20 30.04
CA MET A 1 18.66 24.54 28.98
C MET A 1 19.17 25.04 27.63
N THR A 2 20.17 24.35 27.09
CA THR A 2 20.77 24.57 25.77
C THR A 2 20.14 23.58 24.79
N ARG A 3 19.57 24.05 23.68
CA ARG A 3 18.74 23.25 22.75
C ARG A 3 19.51 22.27 21.83
N ASN A 4 20.83 22.12 22.02
CA ASN A 4 21.74 21.57 21.01
C ASN A 4 22.29 20.17 21.33
N LYS A 5 22.11 19.66 22.55
CA LYS A 5 22.44 18.27 22.90
C LYS A 5 21.18 17.42 22.80
N ARG A 6 21.29 16.22 22.21
CA ARG A 6 20.24 15.18 22.18
C ARG A 6 20.88 13.80 22.38
N SER A 7 20.13 12.86 22.93
CA SER A 7 20.51 11.44 22.91
C SER A 7 20.53 10.97 21.45
N VAL A 8 21.50 10.12 21.13
CA VAL A 8 21.68 9.44 19.85
C VAL A 8 21.19 7.98 19.95
N VAL A 9 21.28 7.38 21.14
CA VAL A 9 20.98 5.95 21.38
C VAL A 9 19.52 5.55 21.23
N PHE A 10 18.55 6.45 21.46
CA PHE A 10 17.12 6.09 21.50
C PHE A 10 16.48 5.75 20.13
N MET A 11 17.27 5.61 19.06
CA MET A 11 16.86 4.97 17.81
C MET A 11 17.83 3.85 17.41
N ALA A 12 19.15 4.07 17.50
CA ALA A 12 20.14 3.10 17.01
C ALA A 12 20.23 1.80 17.85
N ALA A 13 20.22 1.89 19.19
CA ALA A 13 20.55 0.73 20.02
C ALA A 13 19.41 -0.29 20.16
N LEU A 14 18.14 0.13 20.11
CA LEU A 14 17.02 -0.83 20.05
C LEU A 14 16.87 -1.44 18.66
N ALA A 15 17.21 -0.71 17.60
CA ALA A 15 17.07 -1.17 16.21
C ALA A 15 17.94 -2.39 15.88
N ALA A 16 19.11 -2.53 16.52
CA ALA A 16 19.96 -3.71 16.41
C ALA A 16 19.41 -4.98 17.11
N ALA A 17 18.38 -4.84 17.97
CA ALA A 17 17.89 -5.91 18.84
C ALA A 17 16.35 -6.10 18.78
N SER A 18 15.67 -5.42 17.85
CA SER A 18 14.20 -5.45 17.72
C SER A 18 13.80 -5.97 16.34
N LEU A 19 13.37 -7.23 16.25
CA LEU A 19 12.84 -7.84 15.02
C LEU A 19 11.43 -7.33 14.66
N ILE A 20 10.87 -6.39 15.43
CA ILE A 20 9.56 -5.77 15.22
C ILE A 20 9.61 -4.31 15.67
N ILE A 21 9.68 -3.36 14.72
CA ILE A 21 9.13 -1.98 14.70
C ILE A 21 9.87 -1.19 13.60
N SER A 22 9.13 -0.60 12.67
CA SER A 22 9.65 0.15 11.53
C SER A 22 10.06 1.58 11.89
N LEU A 23 11.30 1.72 12.35
CA LEU A 23 12.15 2.85 11.97
C LEU A 23 13.34 2.29 11.19
N PRO A 24 14.05 3.07 10.38
CA PRO A 24 15.27 2.59 9.75
C PRO A 24 16.27 2.22 10.85
N ALA A 25 16.35 0.93 11.17
CA ALA A 25 17.60 0.20 11.28
C ALA A 25 18.21 0.18 9.89
N LEU A 26 19.50 0.37 9.81
CA LEU A 26 20.10 0.94 8.63
C LEU A 26 21.11 -0.08 8.01
N ALA A 27 22.24 0.24 7.31
CA ALA A 27 23.45 -0.55 6.87
C ALA A 27 24.83 0.15 6.55
N GLY A 28 25.97 -0.36 7.09
CA GLY A 28 27.30 -0.31 6.43
C GLY A 28 28.28 0.88 6.47
N GLY A 29 28.45 1.62 7.58
CA GLY A 29 29.58 2.56 7.70
C GLY A 29 29.74 3.19 9.10
N PRO A 30 29.59 4.52 9.28
CA PRO A 30 29.40 5.10 10.60
C PRO A 30 28.04 4.66 11.18
N LEU A 31 27.98 4.33 12.48
CA LEU A 31 26.71 3.93 13.14
C LEU A 31 25.72 5.11 13.30
N ALA A 32 26.24 6.32 13.50
CA ALA A 32 25.47 7.55 13.62
C ALA A 32 26.07 8.67 12.74
N VAL A 33 25.22 9.25 11.88
CA VAL A 33 25.52 10.38 11.00
C VAL A 33 25.04 11.69 11.63
N PHE A 34 25.80 12.78 11.46
CA PHE A 34 25.41 14.11 11.92
C PHE A 34 24.68 14.92 10.83
N GLN A 35 25.13 14.80 9.58
CA GLN A 35 24.50 15.31 8.36
C GLN A 35 25.15 14.59 7.14
N SER A 36 24.54 14.62 5.95
CA SER A 36 25.10 14.02 4.73
C SER A 36 26.61 14.26 4.56
N GLY A 37 27.36 13.17 4.43
CA GLY A 37 28.81 13.15 4.25
C GLY A 37 29.63 13.40 5.52
N GLN A 38 29.01 13.53 6.70
CA GLN A 38 29.68 13.87 7.97
C GLN A 38 29.16 13.00 9.13
N PRO A 39 29.96 12.02 9.61
CA PRO A 39 29.58 11.17 10.74
C PRO A 39 29.65 11.93 12.08
N PHE A 40 29.03 11.36 13.12
CA PHE A 40 29.42 11.70 14.49
C PHE A 40 30.83 11.16 14.80
N LEU A 41 31.66 11.93 15.51
CA LEU A 41 33.04 11.54 15.85
C LEU A 41 33.39 11.86 17.30
N TRP A 42 34.15 10.97 17.95
CA TRP A 42 34.76 11.25 19.24
C TRP A 42 35.79 12.40 19.13
N PRO A 43 35.90 13.27 20.16
CA PRO A 43 36.71 14.48 20.11
C PRO A 43 38.21 14.17 20.04
N ASN A 44 39.00 15.19 19.66
CA ASN A 44 40.46 15.09 19.49
C ASN A 44 40.91 14.04 18.44
N GLY A 45 40.00 13.57 17.57
CA GLY A 45 40.28 12.48 16.63
C GLY A 45 40.28 11.10 17.31
N GLY A 46 39.36 10.86 18.24
CA GLY A 46 39.28 9.59 18.98
C GLY A 46 40.39 9.36 20.01
N ALA A 47 41.22 10.37 20.29
CA ALA A 47 42.34 10.23 21.20
C ALA A 47 41.90 10.41 22.67
N ASN A 48 42.06 9.35 23.47
CA ASN A 48 41.62 9.23 24.88
C ASN A 48 40.09 9.28 25.02
N ILE A 49 39.39 8.45 24.26
CA ILE A 49 37.97 8.11 24.48
C ILE A 49 37.84 7.51 25.89
N GLU A 50 37.04 8.15 26.74
CA GLU A 50 36.85 7.72 28.13
C GLU A 50 35.76 6.63 28.23
N PHE A 51 35.91 5.69 29.16
CA PHE A 51 34.90 4.67 29.49
C PHE A 51 34.87 4.38 31.00
N ASN A 52 33.70 4.00 31.52
CA ASN A 52 33.43 3.81 32.94
C ASN A 52 32.72 2.46 33.20
N PRO A 53 33.43 1.41 33.64
CA PRO A 53 32.82 0.15 34.06
C PRO A 53 32.02 0.29 35.36
N ASP A 54 31.00 -0.53 35.56
CA ASP A 54 30.31 -0.62 36.86
C ASP A 54 31.13 -1.33 37.96
N GLN A 55 30.50 -1.58 39.11
CA GLN A 55 31.11 -2.23 40.28
C GLN A 55 30.81 -3.74 40.39
N GLY A 56 30.04 -4.30 39.47
CA GLY A 56 29.44 -5.64 39.51
C GLY A 56 30.34 -6.77 39.01
N GLY A 57 29.85 -8.01 39.16
CA GLY A 57 30.43 -9.19 38.51
C GLY A 57 30.00 -9.32 37.05
N PHE A 58 30.52 -10.31 36.33
CA PHE A 58 30.10 -10.55 34.95
C PHE A 58 30.15 -12.03 34.57
N GLY A 59 29.01 -12.70 34.42
CA GLY A 59 28.95 -14.11 34.04
C GLY A 59 29.74 -15.07 34.95
N GLY A 60 29.86 -14.74 36.24
CA GLY A 60 30.71 -15.44 37.21
C GLY A 60 32.17 -14.98 37.29
N LEU A 61 32.57 -13.96 36.52
CA LEU A 61 33.81 -13.21 36.72
C LEU A 61 33.67 -12.21 37.88
N THR A 62 34.77 -11.96 38.60
CA THR A 62 34.83 -10.79 39.49
C THR A 62 34.95 -9.50 38.69
N ASN A 63 34.48 -8.37 39.24
CA ASN A 63 34.60 -7.03 38.64
C ASN A 63 36.00 -6.75 38.06
N ALA A 64 37.06 -7.05 38.81
CA ALA A 64 38.45 -6.84 38.38
C ALA A 64 38.89 -7.70 37.17
N GLN A 65 38.16 -8.78 36.84
CA GLN A 65 38.35 -9.57 35.63
C GLN A 65 37.48 -9.05 34.48
N ALA A 66 36.27 -8.56 34.76
CA ALA A 66 35.39 -7.92 33.78
C ALA A 66 36.00 -6.61 33.26
N VAL A 67 36.46 -5.72 34.16
CA VAL A 67 37.22 -4.51 33.82
C VAL A 67 38.47 -4.83 32.99
N LEU A 68 39.21 -5.90 33.35
CA LEU A 68 40.38 -6.32 32.57
C LEU A 68 39.99 -6.88 31.19
N MET A 69 38.83 -7.52 31.05
CA MET A 69 38.30 -7.94 29.74
C MET A 69 37.99 -6.70 28.88
N THR A 70 37.28 -5.72 29.44
CA THR A 70 36.98 -4.43 28.80
C THR A 70 38.25 -3.72 28.33
N GLU A 71 39.26 -3.59 29.20
CA GLU A 71 40.56 -2.98 28.87
C GLU A 71 41.30 -3.73 27.74
N ASN A 72 41.21 -5.06 27.68
CA ASN A 72 41.83 -5.85 26.61
C ASN A 72 41.08 -5.74 25.27
N ALA A 73 39.74 -5.57 25.29
CA ALA A 73 38.93 -5.45 24.08
C ALA A 73 39.07 -4.06 23.43
N PHE A 74 38.95 -2.97 24.22
CA PHE A 74 39.33 -1.63 23.76
C PHE A 74 40.82 -1.57 23.33
N GLY A 75 41.67 -2.41 23.94
CA GLY A 75 43.07 -2.58 23.56
C GLY A 75 43.30 -3.12 22.14
N GLN A 76 42.33 -3.81 21.51
CA GLN A 76 42.46 -4.24 20.11
C GLN A 76 42.30 -3.06 19.16
N TRP A 77 41.19 -2.33 19.27
CA TRP A 77 40.94 -1.10 18.49
C TRP A 77 42.05 -0.05 18.70
N GLY A 78 42.49 0.13 19.95
CA GLY A 78 43.59 1.03 20.30
C GLY A 78 44.99 0.56 19.85
N SER A 79 45.10 -0.58 19.17
CA SER A 79 46.35 -1.08 18.58
C SER A 79 46.49 -0.81 17.08
N VAL A 80 45.42 -0.38 16.41
CA VAL A 80 45.37 -0.19 14.95
C VAL A 80 46.33 0.94 14.53
N PRO A 81 47.44 0.64 13.82
CA PRO A 81 48.53 1.61 13.60
C PRO A 81 48.19 2.72 12.60
N THR A 82 47.11 2.54 11.84
CA THR A 82 46.53 3.49 10.87
C THR A 82 45.47 4.40 11.48
N SER A 83 45.17 4.25 12.79
CA SER A 83 44.20 5.08 13.50
C SER A 83 44.83 5.97 14.59
N THR A 84 44.12 7.04 14.97
CA THR A 84 44.39 7.84 16.18
C THR A 84 43.51 7.45 17.38
N ALA A 85 42.58 6.50 17.22
CA ALA A 85 41.69 6.05 18.28
C ALA A 85 42.49 5.46 19.46
N SER A 86 42.18 5.90 20.68
CA SER A 86 42.76 5.33 21.91
C SER A 86 41.81 5.52 23.09
N TYR A 87 41.78 4.52 23.98
CA TYR A 87 40.76 4.42 25.02
C TYR A 87 41.37 4.56 26.42
N THR A 88 40.60 5.10 27.37
CA THR A 88 41.04 5.39 28.73
C THR A 88 39.97 4.98 29.74
N ASN A 89 40.32 4.07 30.64
CA ASN A 89 39.49 3.75 31.80
C ASN A 89 39.43 4.99 32.73
N ALA A 90 38.29 5.67 32.74
CA ALA A 90 38.07 6.88 33.53
C ALA A 90 37.67 6.60 34.99
N GLY A 91 37.68 5.33 35.40
CA GLY A 91 37.28 4.86 36.72
C GLY A 91 35.85 4.33 36.75
N LEU A 92 35.51 3.64 37.84
CA LEU A 92 34.22 2.96 37.95
C LEU A 92 33.04 3.94 38.08
N LEU A 93 31.87 3.52 37.58
CA LEU A 93 30.58 4.18 37.83
C LEU A 93 30.31 4.29 39.34
N PRO A 94 29.49 5.26 39.79
CA PRO A 94 29.21 5.48 41.20
C PRO A 94 28.41 4.36 41.88
N VAL A 95 27.86 3.41 41.12
CA VAL A 95 27.06 2.27 41.61
C VAL A 95 27.45 0.96 40.90
N ASP A 96 26.98 -0.14 41.49
CA ASP A 96 26.78 -1.42 40.83
C ASP A 96 25.48 -1.35 39.99
N VAL A 97 25.46 -1.87 38.76
CA VAL A 97 24.34 -1.67 37.81
C VAL A 97 23.61 -2.97 37.56
N ASP A 98 22.33 -3.01 37.93
CA ASP A 98 21.51 -4.23 37.91
C ASP A 98 20.11 -4.01 37.31
N ALA A 99 19.36 -5.11 37.12
CA ALA A 99 17.98 -5.11 36.64
C ALA A 99 16.99 -4.26 37.48
N THR A 100 17.36 -3.79 38.67
CA THR A 100 16.55 -2.88 39.49
C THR A 100 16.90 -1.40 39.27
N ASN A 101 18.06 -1.10 38.69
CA ASN A 101 18.62 0.25 38.64
C ASN A 101 19.17 0.72 37.29
N PHE A 102 19.26 -0.14 36.26
CA PHE A 102 19.93 0.16 34.98
C PHE A 102 19.35 1.30 34.14
N VAL A 103 18.05 1.63 34.27
CA VAL A 103 17.35 2.57 33.36
C VAL A 103 18.04 3.94 33.17
N PRO A 104 18.58 4.61 34.20
CA PRO A 104 19.31 5.88 34.03
C PRO A 104 20.66 5.75 33.31
N TRP A 105 21.21 4.53 33.19
CA TRP A 105 22.45 4.21 32.46
C TRP A 105 22.20 3.70 31.03
N LEU A 106 20.93 3.44 30.68
CA LEU A 106 20.47 3.12 29.32
C LEU A 106 19.85 4.34 28.62
N ASN A 107 19.26 5.26 29.41
CA ASN A 107 18.64 6.49 28.92
C ASN A 107 18.74 7.63 29.95
N PRO A 108 19.94 8.18 30.20
CA PRO A 108 20.11 9.34 31.05
C PRO A 108 19.41 10.56 30.46
N SER A 109 18.66 11.30 31.30
CA SER A 109 17.83 12.44 30.85
C SER A 109 18.61 13.66 30.29
N ALA A 110 19.92 13.69 30.52
CA ALA A 110 20.87 14.68 30.05
C ALA A 110 22.27 14.08 30.21
N PRO A 111 23.25 14.49 29.39
CA PRO A 111 24.61 13.97 29.46
C PRO A 111 25.27 14.39 30.78
N ASP A 112 25.82 13.42 31.51
CA ASP A 112 26.28 13.54 32.89
C ASP A 112 27.82 13.48 33.05
N GLY A 113 28.52 13.10 31.98
CA GLY A 113 29.99 12.99 31.94
C GLY A 113 30.53 11.61 32.31
N LEU A 114 29.70 10.56 32.28
CA LEU A 114 30.10 9.16 32.39
C LEU A 114 29.75 8.42 31.09
N SER A 115 30.57 7.44 30.70
CA SER A 115 30.27 6.59 29.54
C SER A 115 30.24 5.13 29.98
N ALA A 116 29.02 4.63 30.22
CA ALA A 116 28.77 3.44 31.02
C ALA A 116 29.12 2.15 30.27
N ILE A 117 29.89 1.28 30.92
CA ILE A 117 30.08 -0.12 30.52
C ILE A 117 29.43 -1.00 31.60
N VAL A 118 28.28 -1.59 31.27
CA VAL A 118 27.42 -2.34 32.21
C VAL A 118 27.60 -3.85 32.02
N PHE A 119 27.77 -4.56 33.14
CA PHE A 119 27.91 -5.99 33.23
C PHE A 119 26.64 -6.62 33.82
N ASP A 120 25.74 -7.12 32.97
CA ASP A 120 24.57 -7.87 33.43
C ASP A 120 25.02 -9.26 33.90
N GLU A 121 25.32 -9.43 35.20
CA GLU A 121 26.01 -10.62 35.71
C GLU A 121 25.28 -11.94 35.41
N ASP A 122 23.94 -11.93 35.40
CA ASP A 122 23.10 -13.13 35.19
C ASP A 122 22.18 -13.08 33.95
N GLY A 123 22.10 -11.95 33.24
CA GLY A 123 21.26 -11.75 32.06
C GLY A 123 19.88 -11.13 32.35
N SER A 124 19.63 -10.70 33.59
CA SER A 124 18.31 -10.20 34.01
C SER A 124 17.94 -8.82 33.45
N ILE A 125 18.89 -8.02 32.96
CA ILE A 125 18.61 -6.80 32.18
C ILE A 125 18.23 -7.19 30.75
N PHE A 126 18.95 -8.12 30.12
CA PHE A 126 18.64 -8.58 28.76
C PHE A 126 17.31 -9.34 28.67
N ASP A 127 16.98 -10.17 29.66
CA ASP A 127 15.67 -10.83 29.80
C ASP A 127 14.51 -9.81 29.95
N LEU A 128 14.76 -8.64 30.56
CA LEU A 128 13.78 -7.55 30.70
C LEU A 128 13.62 -6.68 29.45
N LEU A 129 14.69 -6.50 28.66
CA LEU A 129 14.70 -5.66 27.46
C LEU A 129 14.20 -6.40 26.22
N PHE A 130 14.66 -7.64 26.03
CA PHE A 130 14.49 -8.39 24.78
C PHE A 130 13.73 -9.72 24.96
N GLY A 131 13.43 -10.10 26.20
CA GLY A 131 12.76 -11.35 26.55
C GLY A 131 13.74 -12.53 26.74
N PRO A 132 13.40 -13.52 27.58
CA PRO A 132 14.28 -14.65 27.85
C PRO A 132 14.62 -15.48 26.61
N GLY A 133 15.92 -15.62 26.34
CA GLY A 133 16.43 -16.38 25.20
C GLY A 133 16.41 -15.64 23.86
N SER A 134 16.33 -14.31 23.85
CA SER A 134 16.37 -13.44 22.66
C SER A 134 17.57 -13.63 21.73
N GLY A 135 18.67 -14.21 22.23
CA GLY A 135 19.92 -14.37 21.49
C GLY A 135 20.86 -13.16 21.54
N VAL A 136 20.42 -12.03 22.10
CA VAL A 136 21.22 -10.79 22.19
C VAL A 136 22.31 -10.93 23.26
N LEU A 137 23.57 -10.73 22.86
CA LEU A 137 24.77 -10.98 23.69
C LEU A 137 25.40 -9.69 24.25
N GLY A 138 25.16 -8.56 23.59
CA GLY A 138 25.59 -7.23 23.97
C GLY A 138 24.77 -6.17 23.22
N PHE A 139 25.01 -4.90 23.53
CA PHE A 139 24.76 -3.77 22.63
C PHE A 139 25.59 -2.56 23.08
N ALA A 140 25.97 -1.69 22.15
CA ALA A 140 26.72 -0.47 22.45
C ALA A 140 26.49 0.65 21.41
N GLY A 141 26.95 1.86 21.72
CA GLY A 141 26.93 2.98 20.76
C GLY A 141 27.26 4.35 21.36
N PRO A 142 27.30 5.40 20.53
CA PRO A 142 27.36 6.78 20.98
C PRO A 142 26.05 7.17 21.67
N GLU A 143 26.08 7.52 22.95
CA GLU A 143 24.88 7.79 23.73
C GLU A 143 24.37 9.23 23.53
N TRP A 144 25.29 10.20 23.53
CA TRP A 144 24.99 11.64 23.38
C TRP A 144 25.87 12.33 22.34
N GLY A 145 25.23 13.18 21.52
CA GLY A 145 25.89 14.00 20.51
C GLY A 145 25.66 15.50 20.70
N ASP A 146 26.64 16.31 20.27
CA ASP A 146 26.48 17.75 20.06
C ASP A 146 26.11 18.05 18.60
N PHE A 147 24.82 18.25 18.36
CA PHE A 147 24.22 18.55 17.06
C PHE A 147 24.53 19.98 16.57
N SER A 148 25.52 20.67 17.14
CA SER A 148 26.10 21.89 16.59
C SER A 148 27.45 21.69 15.91
N ASN A 149 28.06 20.50 15.99
CA ASN A 149 29.40 20.22 15.48
C ASN A 149 29.71 18.75 15.18
N GLY A 150 28.81 17.79 15.44
CA GLY A 150 29.04 16.37 15.16
C GLY A 150 29.93 15.63 16.17
N THR A 151 30.16 16.21 17.36
CA THR A 151 31.01 15.58 18.38
C THR A 151 30.21 14.60 19.25
N ILE A 152 30.71 13.37 19.42
CA ILE A 152 30.23 12.41 20.43
C ILE A 152 30.71 12.88 21.80
N LEU A 153 29.81 12.85 22.77
CA LEU A 153 30.06 13.37 24.12
C LEU A 153 30.27 12.24 25.12
N GLU A 154 29.36 11.27 25.10
CA GLU A 154 29.30 10.11 25.98
C GLU A 154 28.85 8.88 25.16
N GLY A 155 29.25 7.69 25.59
CA GLY A 155 28.97 6.40 24.95
C GLY A 155 28.50 5.36 25.96
N VAL A 156 27.87 4.29 25.48
CA VAL A 156 27.28 3.25 26.34
C VAL A 156 27.55 1.86 25.78
N ALA A 157 27.73 0.88 26.65
CA ALA A 157 27.78 -0.54 26.32
C ALA A 157 27.17 -1.40 27.43
N PHE A 158 26.40 -2.41 27.07
CA PHE A 158 25.82 -3.42 27.97
C PHE A 158 26.23 -4.81 27.49
N PHE A 159 26.55 -5.71 28.41
CA PHE A 159 26.94 -7.09 28.12
C PHE A 159 26.10 -8.10 28.88
N ASN A 160 25.63 -9.15 28.18
CA ASN A 160 24.84 -10.24 28.76
C ASN A 160 25.75 -11.32 29.36
N GLY A 161 25.73 -11.50 30.68
CA GLY A 161 26.57 -12.48 31.39
C GLY A 161 26.01 -13.91 31.39
N SER A 162 24.72 -14.10 31.07
CA SER A 162 24.06 -15.41 31.12
C SER A 162 24.69 -16.49 30.22
N PRO A 163 25.08 -16.18 28.96
CA PRO A 163 25.78 -17.13 28.09
C PRO A 163 27.12 -17.62 28.68
N LEU A 164 27.88 -16.73 29.31
CA LEU A 164 29.14 -17.09 29.98
C LEU A 164 28.89 -17.87 31.28
N LEU A 165 27.91 -17.45 32.09
CA LEU A 165 27.55 -18.06 33.37
C LEU A 165 27.02 -19.50 33.21
N SER A 166 26.25 -19.73 32.14
CA SER A 166 25.75 -21.06 31.75
C SER A 166 26.82 -21.92 31.07
N GLY A 167 27.92 -21.33 30.61
CA GLY A 167 28.99 -22.00 29.87
C GLY A 167 28.61 -22.36 28.44
N SER A 168 27.64 -21.66 27.83
CA SER A 168 27.33 -21.81 26.40
C SER A 168 28.36 -21.11 25.51
N ILE A 169 29.00 -20.04 26.01
CA ILE A 169 30.20 -19.42 25.45
C ILE A 169 31.36 -19.47 26.45
N ASN A 170 32.59 -19.31 25.94
CA ASN A 170 33.80 -19.21 26.75
C ASN A 170 34.42 -17.79 26.71
N MET A 171 35.47 -17.60 27.52
CA MET A 171 36.15 -16.30 27.68
C MET A 171 36.82 -15.71 26.43
N GLY A 172 36.99 -16.48 25.35
CA GLY A 172 37.42 -15.98 24.05
C GLY A 172 36.24 -15.37 23.30
N ALA A 173 35.18 -16.17 23.09
CA ALA A 173 33.95 -15.69 22.45
C ALA A 173 33.33 -14.47 23.16
N GLN A 174 33.35 -14.45 24.50
CA GLN A 174 32.91 -13.28 25.27
C GLN A 174 33.76 -12.03 25.01
N ARG A 175 35.06 -12.19 24.69
CA ARG A 175 35.92 -11.06 24.30
C ARG A 175 35.68 -10.65 22.84
N THR A 176 35.44 -11.59 21.91
CA THR A 176 34.99 -11.26 20.54
C THR A 176 33.78 -10.33 20.60
N ILE A 177 32.76 -10.69 21.38
CA ILE A 177 31.56 -9.86 21.62
C ILE A 177 31.96 -8.49 22.20
N ALA A 178 32.86 -8.44 23.19
CA ALA A 178 33.34 -7.17 23.74
C ALA A 178 34.13 -6.30 22.75
N VAL A 179 34.86 -6.89 21.80
CA VAL A 179 35.54 -6.12 20.74
C VAL A 179 34.51 -5.58 19.74
N HIS A 180 33.58 -6.42 19.27
CA HIS A 180 32.47 -6.04 18.40
C HIS A 180 31.69 -4.82 18.93
N GLU A 181 31.18 -4.90 20.17
CA GLU A 181 30.46 -3.79 20.79
C GLU A 181 31.31 -2.51 20.91
N PHE A 182 32.62 -2.64 21.12
CA PHE A 182 33.50 -1.47 21.18
C PHE A 182 33.82 -0.86 19.80
N GLY A 183 33.48 -1.55 18.71
CA GLY A 183 33.32 -0.93 17.39
C GLY A 183 32.11 0.02 17.37
N HIS A 184 30.92 -0.44 17.76
CA HIS A 184 29.71 0.40 17.86
C HIS A 184 29.91 1.59 18.80
N TYR A 185 30.49 1.37 19.97
CA TYR A 185 30.89 2.44 20.91
C TYR A 185 31.79 3.50 20.26
N THR A 186 32.61 3.11 19.30
CA THR A 186 33.54 3.98 18.54
C THR A 186 32.86 4.65 17.32
N ASN A 187 31.57 4.37 17.10
CA ASN A 187 30.73 4.77 15.97
C ASN A 187 30.92 3.97 14.66
N LEU A 188 31.34 2.70 14.75
CA LEU A 188 31.34 1.77 13.60
C LEU A 188 30.01 1.02 13.53
N ALA A 189 29.50 0.81 12.33
CA ALA A 189 28.32 0.00 12.06
C ALA A 189 28.65 -1.49 11.90
N HIS A 190 27.61 -2.31 11.74
CA HIS A 190 27.75 -3.66 11.18
C HIS A 190 28.14 -3.63 9.70
N THR A 191 28.92 -4.62 9.29
CA THR A 191 29.46 -4.81 7.92
C THR A 191 29.36 -6.28 7.49
N VAL A 192 29.52 -6.57 6.20
CA VAL A 192 29.56 -7.94 5.66
C VAL A 192 30.61 -8.05 4.56
N THR A 193 31.64 -8.88 4.79
CA THR A 193 32.61 -9.29 3.76
C THR A 193 32.75 -10.81 3.62
N ASN A 194 32.70 -11.56 4.72
CA ASN A 194 32.93 -13.01 4.74
C ASN A 194 31.90 -13.74 5.63
N GLY A 195 31.13 -13.02 6.45
CA GLY A 195 30.22 -13.59 7.43
C GLY A 195 29.10 -14.44 6.83
N GLU A 196 28.43 -13.99 5.76
CA GLU A 196 27.28 -14.70 5.19
C GLU A 196 27.69 -16.02 4.48
N ILE A 197 28.86 -16.02 3.83
CA ILE A 197 29.53 -17.22 3.30
C ILE A 197 29.74 -18.28 4.41
N ALA A 198 30.03 -17.85 5.64
CA ALA A 198 30.24 -18.74 6.79
C ALA A 198 28.97 -19.10 7.57
N ALA A 199 28.01 -18.18 7.66
CA ALA A 199 26.80 -18.29 8.48
C ALA A 199 25.65 -18.99 7.73
N PHE A 200 25.43 -18.61 6.47
CA PHE A 200 24.30 -19.03 5.65
C PHE A 200 24.72 -19.97 4.51
N GLY A 201 26.03 -20.07 4.23
CA GLY A 201 26.57 -20.94 3.18
C GLY A 201 26.50 -20.32 1.79
N ASP A 202 26.50 -18.99 1.76
CA ASP A 202 26.42 -18.14 0.58
C ASP A 202 27.64 -18.28 -0.37
N ASN A 203 27.51 -17.71 -1.57
CA ASN A 203 28.48 -17.75 -2.65
C ASN A 203 29.75 -16.94 -2.34
N THR A 204 30.90 -17.31 -2.93
CA THR A 204 32.17 -16.60 -2.69
C THR A 204 32.33 -15.26 -3.43
N GLY A 205 31.30 -14.86 -4.17
CA GLY A 205 31.11 -13.65 -4.97
C GLY A 205 29.61 -13.55 -5.30
N PRO A 206 29.16 -12.66 -6.21
CA PRO A 206 27.73 -12.42 -6.41
C PRO A 206 26.99 -13.72 -6.77
N SER A 207 25.88 -13.99 -6.09
CA SER A 207 25.08 -15.21 -6.29
C SER A 207 24.51 -15.29 -7.71
N PRO A 208 24.53 -16.47 -8.37
CA PRO A 208 24.94 -17.79 -7.87
C PRO A 208 26.44 -18.13 -8.15
N PHE A 209 27.29 -17.13 -8.41
CA PHE A 209 28.64 -17.33 -8.93
C PHE A 209 29.70 -17.46 -7.82
N ASN A 210 30.34 -18.64 -7.73
CA ASN A 210 31.54 -18.83 -6.90
C ASN A 210 32.78 -18.25 -7.59
N THR A 211 32.83 -16.93 -7.71
CA THR A 211 33.86 -16.16 -8.42
C THR A 211 35.25 -16.32 -7.79
N PHE A 212 35.31 -16.59 -6.49
CA PHE A 212 36.56 -16.74 -5.73
C PHE A 212 36.77 -18.18 -5.26
N PRO A 213 38.04 -18.68 -5.21
CA PRO A 213 38.30 -20.06 -4.83
C PRO A 213 37.94 -20.29 -3.34
N PRO A 214 37.23 -21.37 -2.99
CA PRO A 214 36.82 -21.61 -1.61
C PRO A 214 38.04 -21.88 -0.71
N GLU A 215 38.09 -21.19 0.43
CA GLU A 215 39.14 -21.34 1.44
C GLU A 215 38.54 -21.47 2.86
N SER A 216 39.38 -21.60 3.88
CA SER A 216 38.94 -21.60 5.28
C SER A 216 38.65 -20.16 5.72
N LEU A 217 37.43 -19.91 6.20
CA LEU A 217 37.01 -18.64 6.80
C LEU A 217 37.24 -18.57 8.32
N PHE A 218 37.72 -19.66 8.94
CA PHE A 218 38.10 -19.67 10.35
C PHE A 218 39.14 -18.58 10.66
N LEU A 219 38.82 -17.70 11.62
CA LEU A 219 39.55 -16.47 11.96
C LEU A 219 39.59 -15.36 10.88
N ARG A 220 38.66 -15.36 9.90
CA ARG A 220 38.58 -14.36 8.82
C ARG A 220 37.19 -13.71 8.66
N ILE A 221 36.36 -13.76 9.68
CA ILE A 221 35.09 -13.03 9.67
C ILE A 221 35.37 -11.62 10.22
N GLU A 222 34.89 -10.60 9.53
CA GLU A 222 34.91 -9.21 9.98
C GLU A 222 34.32 -9.10 11.39
N THR A 223 35.01 -8.35 12.26
CA THR A 223 34.64 -8.23 13.67
C THR A 223 33.29 -7.55 13.83
N MET A 224 32.94 -6.67 12.90
CA MET A 224 31.63 -6.01 12.80
C MET A 224 30.55 -6.83 12.06
N TYR A 225 30.72 -8.14 11.85
CA TYR A 225 29.64 -9.00 11.34
C TYR A 225 28.52 -9.17 12.41
N PRO A 226 27.22 -8.99 12.10
CA PRO A 226 26.15 -8.98 13.11
C PRO A 226 25.84 -10.32 13.82
N PHE A 227 26.45 -11.45 13.42
CA PHE A 227 26.18 -12.75 14.04
C PHE A 227 27.42 -13.41 14.66
N ALA A 228 27.38 -13.66 15.97
CA ALA A 228 28.42 -14.39 16.69
C ALA A 228 28.38 -15.90 16.36
N LEU A 229 29.36 -16.37 15.58
CA LEU A 229 29.42 -17.76 15.11
C LEU A 229 30.05 -18.70 16.17
N ILE A 230 29.24 -19.11 17.15
CA ILE A 230 29.68 -19.93 18.28
C ILE A 230 29.79 -21.43 17.93
N LEU A 231 30.95 -22.02 18.22
CA LEU A 231 31.23 -23.46 18.06
C LEU A 231 30.69 -24.31 19.22
N PRO A 232 30.49 -25.64 19.01
CA PRO A 232 29.94 -26.54 20.04
C PRO A 232 30.77 -26.73 21.32
N ASP A 233 31.95 -26.10 21.45
CA ASP A 233 32.75 -26.03 22.67
C ASP A 233 32.74 -24.62 23.32
N GLY A 234 31.86 -23.74 22.87
CA GLY A 234 31.70 -22.37 23.32
C GLY A 234 32.79 -21.41 22.82
N SER A 235 33.67 -21.83 21.92
CA SER A 235 34.62 -20.93 21.25
C SER A 235 33.98 -20.19 20.09
N ASP A 236 34.59 -19.07 19.70
CA ASP A 236 34.23 -18.31 18.51
C ASP A 236 34.91 -18.92 17.26
N PHE A 237 34.15 -19.08 16.17
CA PHE A 237 34.65 -19.47 14.85
C PHE A 237 35.30 -18.30 14.10
N GLY A 238 34.82 -17.09 14.36
CA GLY A 238 34.87 -15.91 13.49
C GLY A 238 35.85 -14.82 13.91
N GLY A 239 36.98 -15.15 14.51
CA GLY A 239 38.17 -14.28 14.50
C GLY A 239 38.18 -13.02 15.37
N GLY A 240 37.04 -12.52 15.86
CA GLY A 240 36.86 -11.14 16.34
C GLY A 240 37.62 -10.67 17.60
N GLU A 241 38.61 -11.42 18.10
CA GLU A 241 39.72 -10.81 18.87
C GLU A 241 40.79 -10.18 17.94
N THR A 242 40.72 -10.40 16.62
CA THR A 242 41.68 -9.97 15.58
C THR A 242 40.96 -9.21 14.49
N LEU A 243 41.17 -7.89 14.43
CA LEU A 243 40.54 -6.99 13.47
C LEU A 243 41.02 -7.25 12.03
N ASN A 244 40.08 -7.41 11.10
CA ASN A 244 40.35 -7.62 9.67
C ASN A 244 40.55 -6.29 8.92
N LEU A 245 40.79 -6.36 7.60
CA LEU A 245 41.02 -5.14 6.81
C LEU A 245 39.77 -4.23 6.81
N ASP A 246 38.58 -4.80 6.68
CA ASP A 246 37.29 -4.11 6.83
C ASP A 246 37.23 -3.28 8.12
N ASP A 247 37.25 -3.94 9.28
CA ASP A 247 37.26 -3.35 10.63
C ASP A 247 38.28 -2.21 10.78
N THR A 248 39.53 -2.45 10.35
CA THR A 248 40.62 -1.49 10.51
C THR A 248 40.54 -0.33 9.52
N SER A 249 39.95 -0.53 8.34
CA SER A 249 39.78 0.51 7.31
C SER A 249 38.71 1.54 7.71
N ILE A 250 37.57 1.12 8.26
CA ILE A 250 36.52 2.04 8.71
C ILE A 250 36.95 2.82 9.96
N LEU A 251 37.60 2.17 10.95
CA LEU A 251 38.20 2.86 12.09
C LEU A 251 39.22 3.93 11.64
N SER A 252 40.08 3.58 10.68
CA SER A 252 41.10 4.50 10.16
C SER A 252 40.51 5.60 9.27
N THR A 253 39.32 5.40 8.71
CA THR A 253 38.57 6.42 7.96
C THR A 253 37.96 7.47 8.89
N LEU A 254 37.37 7.03 10.01
CA LEU A 254 36.79 7.92 11.03
C LEU A 254 37.86 8.64 11.86
N TYR A 255 38.96 7.96 12.20
CA TYR A 255 40.01 8.46 13.08
C TYR A 255 41.41 8.26 12.46
N PRO A 256 41.76 8.98 11.37
CA PRO A 256 42.95 8.70 10.56
C PRO A 256 44.28 9.07 11.22
N ALA A 257 45.22 8.11 11.27
CA ALA A 257 46.62 8.40 11.57
C ALA A 257 47.27 9.28 10.47
N PRO A 258 48.27 10.12 10.83
CA PRO A 258 48.98 10.95 9.85
C PRO A 258 49.66 10.11 8.76
N GLY A 259 49.06 10.10 7.56
CA GLY A 259 49.52 9.35 6.40
C GLY A 259 48.48 8.38 5.82
N PHE A 260 47.40 8.04 6.54
CA PHE A 260 46.42 7.02 6.09
C PHE A 260 45.94 7.25 4.64
N PHE A 261 45.34 8.42 4.36
CA PHE A 261 44.85 8.77 3.01
C PHE A 261 45.96 9.10 1.98
N THR A 262 47.25 9.04 2.32
CA THR A 262 48.36 9.19 1.35
C THR A 262 49.11 7.89 1.08
N ASP A 263 49.08 6.97 2.03
CA ASP A 263 49.90 5.77 2.03
C ASP A 263 49.09 4.54 1.57
N PHE A 264 47.77 4.60 1.70
CA PHE A 264 46.80 3.60 1.21
C PHE A 264 45.99 4.13 0.02
N GLY A 265 45.33 3.22 -0.70
CA GLY A 265 44.42 3.59 -1.81
C GLY A 265 42.95 3.68 -1.38
N SER A 266 42.13 4.24 -2.27
CA SER A 266 40.68 4.28 -2.14
C SER A 266 39.97 4.10 -3.48
N ILE A 267 38.78 3.50 -3.44
CA ILE A 267 37.91 3.25 -4.60
C ILE A 267 36.51 3.76 -4.27
N SER A 268 35.86 4.47 -5.19
CA SER A 268 34.48 4.95 -4.99
C SER A 268 33.65 4.99 -6.27
N GLY A 269 32.33 4.90 -6.08
CA GLY A 269 31.36 4.78 -7.16
C GLY A 269 29.96 5.20 -6.74
N THR A 270 28.99 4.80 -7.55
CA THR A 270 27.55 5.00 -7.31
C THR A 270 26.82 3.76 -7.80
N ILE A 271 25.87 3.27 -7.00
CA ILE A 271 24.97 2.19 -7.39
C ILE A 271 23.73 2.81 -8.04
N LEU A 272 23.39 2.35 -9.24
CA LEU A 272 22.30 2.84 -10.07
C LEU A 272 21.31 1.71 -10.37
N SER A 273 20.02 2.03 -10.48
CA SER A 273 18.98 1.06 -10.81
C SER A 273 18.97 0.70 -12.31
N PRO A 274 18.14 -0.26 -12.76
CA PRO A 274 18.01 -0.63 -14.17
C PRO A 274 17.50 0.48 -15.12
N ASP A 275 17.21 1.69 -14.64
CA ASP A 275 17.03 2.87 -15.48
C ASP A 275 18.35 3.55 -15.90
N GLY A 276 19.47 3.22 -15.25
CA GLY A 276 20.80 3.81 -15.45
C GLY A 276 20.98 5.24 -14.88
N VAL A 277 20.07 5.72 -14.04
CA VAL A 277 19.96 7.12 -13.59
C VAL A 277 19.62 7.26 -12.11
N THR A 278 18.65 6.49 -11.61
CA THR A 278 18.19 6.50 -10.22
C THR A 278 19.21 5.81 -9.33
N LYS A 279 19.72 6.52 -8.32
CA LYS A 279 20.73 5.98 -7.41
C LYS A 279 20.07 5.18 -6.29
N LEU A 280 20.69 4.08 -5.89
CA LEU A 280 20.13 3.16 -4.89
C LEU A 280 20.88 3.26 -3.57
N THR A 281 20.15 3.56 -2.49
CA THR A 281 20.60 3.41 -1.10
C THR A 281 20.50 1.93 -0.69
N GLY A 282 21.39 1.46 0.18
CA GLY A 282 21.19 0.18 0.88
C GLY A 282 21.78 -1.07 0.26
N VAL A 283 22.57 -0.93 -0.80
CA VAL A 283 23.16 -2.08 -1.51
C VAL A 283 24.53 -2.39 -0.92
N ASN A 284 24.80 -3.64 -0.56
CA ASN A 284 26.13 -4.04 -0.10
C ASN A 284 27.09 -4.09 -1.27
N VAL A 285 28.25 -3.44 -1.12
CA VAL A 285 29.28 -3.38 -2.15
C VAL A 285 30.57 -3.86 -1.51
N ILE A 286 31.19 -4.88 -2.12
CA ILE A 286 32.42 -5.49 -1.58
C ILE A 286 33.58 -5.26 -2.55
N ALA A 287 34.68 -4.72 -2.01
CA ALA A 287 35.98 -4.67 -2.66
C ALA A 287 36.83 -5.87 -2.22
N ARG A 288 37.01 -6.87 -3.10
CA ARG A 288 37.73 -8.11 -2.78
C ARG A 288 39.03 -8.26 -3.57
N ASN A 289 40.18 -8.38 -2.89
CA ASN A 289 41.49 -8.49 -3.55
C ASN A 289 41.61 -9.82 -4.32
N VAL A 290 41.76 -9.74 -5.64
CA VAL A 290 41.85 -10.89 -6.58
C VAL A 290 42.99 -11.87 -6.23
N THR A 291 44.00 -11.42 -5.49
CA THR A 291 45.16 -12.22 -5.08
C THR A 291 45.17 -12.63 -3.61
N ASN A 292 44.26 -12.09 -2.79
CA ASN A 292 44.19 -12.36 -1.34
C ASN A 292 42.74 -12.21 -0.81
N PRO A 293 41.76 -12.97 -1.34
CA PRO A 293 40.35 -12.57 -1.34
C PRO A 293 39.63 -12.60 0.03
N TYR A 294 40.20 -13.20 1.07
CA TYR A 294 39.55 -13.31 2.38
C TYR A 294 40.28 -12.54 3.50
N ASP A 295 41.59 -12.29 3.37
CA ASP A 295 42.37 -11.47 4.33
C ASP A 295 42.51 -10.00 3.87
N ASP A 296 42.12 -9.67 2.62
CA ASP A 296 42.19 -8.32 2.02
C ASP A 296 40.90 -8.06 1.23
N ALA A 297 39.83 -7.79 2.01
CA ALA A 297 38.52 -7.39 1.55
C ALA A 297 37.97 -6.27 2.46
N VAL A 298 37.10 -5.42 1.89
CA VAL A 298 36.39 -4.34 2.60
C VAL A 298 34.99 -4.20 1.99
N SER A 299 34.00 -3.93 2.83
CA SER A 299 32.62 -3.62 2.45
C SER A 299 32.26 -2.17 2.72
N ALA A 300 31.22 -1.69 2.03
CA ALA A 300 30.53 -0.44 2.29
C ALA A 300 29.12 -0.55 1.72
N LEU A 301 28.13 0.05 2.37
CA LEU A 301 26.78 0.13 1.80
C LEU A 301 26.51 1.47 1.14
N SER A 302 25.74 1.46 0.06
CA SER A 302 25.46 2.67 -0.68
C SER A 302 24.62 3.65 0.16
N SER A 303 25.09 4.89 0.25
CA SER A 303 24.62 5.96 1.17
C SER A 303 25.10 5.87 2.63
N ASP A 304 26.03 4.98 3.00
CA ASP A 304 26.60 4.81 4.36
C ASP A 304 26.84 6.10 5.18
N PHE A 305 27.26 7.20 4.55
CA PHE A 305 27.48 8.51 5.19
C PHE A 305 26.26 9.46 5.17
N THR A 306 25.03 9.02 4.91
CA THR A 306 23.83 9.89 4.97
C THR A 306 22.52 9.20 5.39
N ASP A 307 21.76 9.90 6.23
CA ASP A 307 20.36 9.61 6.61
C ASP A 307 19.31 10.07 5.57
N ASN A 308 19.77 10.56 4.41
CA ASN A 308 18.94 11.18 3.38
C ASN A 308 18.64 10.18 2.26
N THR A 309 17.46 10.29 1.62
CA THR A 309 17.06 9.48 0.46
C THR A 309 16.83 10.31 -0.81
N PHE A 310 16.89 11.65 -0.73
CA PHE A 310 16.66 12.50 -1.89
C PHE A 310 17.81 12.38 -2.92
N GLN A 311 17.49 11.96 -4.14
CA GLN A 311 18.43 11.77 -5.27
C GLN A 311 19.37 12.97 -5.55
N ALA A 312 18.94 14.18 -5.20
CA ALA A 312 19.73 15.41 -5.34
C ALA A 312 20.89 15.55 -4.32
N ASP A 313 20.93 14.73 -3.28
CA ASP A 313 22.04 14.65 -2.34
C ASP A 313 23.28 14.03 -3.01
N PRO A 314 24.49 14.57 -2.79
CA PRO A 314 25.71 14.04 -3.40
C PRO A 314 26.18 12.71 -2.81
N VAL A 315 25.71 12.28 -1.64
CA VAL A 315 26.11 11.03 -0.97
C VAL A 315 25.13 9.89 -1.22
N VAL A 316 23.85 10.19 -1.50
CA VAL A 316 22.84 9.19 -1.86
C VAL A 316 23.31 8.32 -3.03
N GLY A 317 23.26 7.01 -2.81
CA GLY A 317 23.68 5.92 -3.69
C GLY A 317 25.19 5.78 -3.89
N THR A 318 26.02 6.56 -3.21
CA THR A 318 27.49 6.46 -3.31
C THR A 318 28.07 5.50 -2.28
N PHE A 319 29.20 4.88 -2.61
CA PHE A 319 30.00 4.06 -1.68
C PHE A 319 31.47 4.49 -1.78
N THR A 320 32.27 4.32 -0.71
CA THR A 320 33.72 4.62 -0.74
C THR A 320 34.54 3.70 0.15
N PHE A 321 35.35 2.86 -0.48
CA PHE A 321 36.38 2.05 0.20
C PHE A 321 37.64 2.88 0.44
N ASN A 322 38.21 2.81 1.64
CA ASN A 322 39.49 3.40 2.01
C ASN A 322 40.43 2.33 2.58
N GLY A 323 41.71 2.67 2.79
CA GLY A 323 42.67 1.75 3.42
C GLY A 323 43.12 0.58 2.54
N LEU A 324 42.75 0.56 1.26
CA LEU A 324 43.03 -0.54 0.35
C LEU A 324 44.52 -0.70 0.04
N THR A 325 45.00 -1.95 -0.05
CA THR A 325 46.39 -2.32 -0.31
C THR A 325 46.91 -1.71 -1.62
N PRO A 326 47.91 -0.81 -1.59
CA PRO A 326 48.44 -0.18 -2.80
C PRO A 326 49.05 -1.18 -3.79
N GLY A 327 48.63 -1.10 -5.05
CA GLY A 327 49.09 -1.99 -6.13
C GLY A 327 48.39 -3.34 -6.17
N ALA A 328 47.41 -3.60 -5.30
CA ALA A 328 46.48 -4.71 -5.44
C ALA A 328 45.40 -4.41 -6.50
N GLN A 329 44.84 -5.48 -7.05
CA GLN A 329 43.66 -5.45 -7.93
C GLN A 329 42.47 -5.99 -7.15
N TYR A 330 41.38 -5.23 -7.11
CA TYR A 330 40.12 -5.63 -6.48
C TYR A 330 39.09 -5.94 -7.56
N ALA A 331 38.29 -6.99 -7.36
CA ALA A 331 36.96 -7.01 -7.97
C ALA A 331 36.05 -6.20 -7.05
N ILE A 332 35.17 -5.38 -7.64
CA ILE A 332 34.11 -4.66 -6.94
C ILE A 332 32.80 -5.29 -7.38
N TYR A 333 31.90 -5.62 -6.46
CA TYR A 333 30.64 -6.26 -6.79
C TYR A 333 29.55 -5.90 -5.77
N VAL A 334 28.29 -6.02 -6.19
CA VAL A 334 27.13 -5.93 -5.29
C VAL A 334 26.78 -7.31 -4.75
N ASP A 335 26.35 -7.36 -3.49
CA ASP A 335 26.10 -8.58 -2.73
C ASP A 335 24.76 -8.41 -1.96
N GLN A 336 23.91 -9.44 -1.85
CA GLN A 336 22.60 -9.28 -1.21
C GLN A 336 22.63 -9.68 0.26
N LEU A 337 22.45 -8.70 1.15
CA LEU A 337 22.38 -8.95 2.59
C LEU A 337 21.22 -9.89 2.92
N LEU A 338 21.55 -11.05 3.49
CA LEU A 338 20.61 -12.13 3.80
C LEU A 338 20.00 -11.96 5.20
N ALA A 339 20.74 -11.40 6.16
CA ALA A 339 20.22 -11.03 7.48
C ALA A 339 21.08 -9.99 8.23
N GLY A 340 20.45 -9.19 9.12
CA GLY A 340 21.15 -8.38 10.14
C GLY A 340 20.46 -7.05 10.50
N GLY A 341 21.04 -6.35 11.49
CA GLY A 341 20.81 -4.92 11.80
C GLY A 341 22.12 -4.14 11.60
N PHE A 342 22.08 -2.82 11.34
CA PHE A 342 22.98 -2.20 10.33
C PHE A 342 22.89 -0.58 10.36
N SER A 343 23.74 0.27 9.67
CA SER A 343 23.75 1.82 9.70
C SER A 343 23.31 2.90 8.58
N THR A 344 23.23 2.72 7.23
CA THR A 344 22.23 3.28 6.21
C THR A 344 21.46 2.19 5.35
N PRO A 345 20.09 2.03 5.31
CA PRO A 345 19.30 0.75 5.33
C PRO A 345 19.36 -0.25 4.15
N PRO A 346 19.28 -1.59 4.35
CA PRO A 346 19.41 -2.59 3.30
C PRO A 346 18.31 -2.49 2.23
N LEU A 347 18.70 -2.59 0.97
CA LEU A 347 17.79 -2.80 -0.14
C LEU A 347 17.57 -4.29 -0.34
N PHE A 348 16.37 -4.77 0.02
CA PHE A 348 15.96 -6.15 -0.17
C PHE A 348 14.52 -6.21 -0.72
N PRO A 349 14.25 -6.99 -1.78
CA PRO A 349 15.26 -7.62 -2.65
C PRO A 349 16.07 -6.57 -3.43
N LEU A 350 17.17 -6.98 -4.06
CA LEU A 350 17.85 -6.12 -5.05
C LEU A 350 16.97 -5.95 -6.32
N PRO A 351 17.08 -4.85 -7.09
CA PRO A 351 16.23 -4.57 -8.25
C PRO A 351 16.72 -5.25 -9.55
N GLY A 352 17.66 -6.18 -9.44
CA GLY A 352 18.33 -6.90 -10.52
C GLY A 352 19.21 -8.01 -9.92
N PRO A 353 19.96 -8.76 -10.75
CA PRO A 353 20.87 -9.79 -10.26
C PRO A 353 22.03 -9.16 -9.45
N GLU A 354 22.64 -9.95 -8.57
CA GLU A 354 23.93 -9.59 -7.99
C GLU A 354 25.02 -9.66 -9.07
N GLU A 355 25.93 -8.68 -9.12
CA GLU A 355 26.88 -8.55 -10.22
C GLU A 355 28.20 -7.85 -9.90
N LEU A 356 29.21 -8.15 -10.72
CA LEU A 356 30.55 -7.58 -10.64
C LEU A 356 30.73 -6.39 -11.59
N TYR A 357 31.39 -5.35 -11.10
CA TYR A 357 31.86 -4.22 -11.91
C TYR A 357 32.76 -4.71 -13.06
N ASN A 358 32.27 -4.56 -14.29
CA ASN A 358 32.91 -5.04 -15.51
C ASN A 358 33.69 -3.93 -16.26
N GLY A 359 33.44 -2.65 -15.97
CA GLY A 359 34.34 -1.54 -16.33
C GLY A 359 33.85 -0.59 -17.42
N VAL A 360 33.80 -1.05 -18.67
CA VAL A 360 33.41 -0.23 -19.84
C VAL A 360 32.21 -0.78 -20.60
N ASP A 361 31.83 -2.02 -20.31
CA ASP A 361 30.63 -2.68 -20.82
C ASP A 361 29.48 -2.59 -19.77
N GLU A 362 29.74 -1.91 -18.65
CA GLU A 362 28.88 -1.64 -17.49
C GLU A 362 27.55 -0.97 -17.89
N SER A 363 26.43 -1.68 -17.72
CA SER A 363 25.12 -1.22 -18.19
C SER A 363 23.95 -2.06 -17.66
N PHE A 364 22.74 -1.47 -17.69
CA PHE A 364 21.50 -2.18 -17.40
C PHE A 364 21.10 -3.25 -18.46
N ASP A 365 21.92 -3.48 -19.49
CA ASP A 365 21.63 -4.35 -20.63
C ASP A 365 22.47 -5.64 -20.53
N SER A 366 21.81 -6.74 -20.14
CA SER A 366 22.43 -8.05 -19.91
C SER A 366 22.95 -8.75 -21.18
N SER A 367 22.88 -8.09 -22.34
CA SER A 367 23.58 -8.51 -23.56
C SER A 367 24.95 -7.83 -23.75
N THR A 368 25.23 -6.76 -22.99
CA THR A 368 26.55 -6.14 -22.85
C THR A 368 27.18 -6.37 -21.49
N ASP A 369 26.39 -6.39 -20.43
CA ASP A 369 26.83 -6.62 -19.05
C ASP A 369 26.64 -8.09 -18.64
N ASP A 370 27.74 -8.82 -18.44
CA ASP A 370 27.72 -10.20 -17.94
C ASP A 370 28.03 -10.18 -16.44
N PRO A 371 27.05 -10.46 -15.55
CA PRO A 371 27.19 -10.26 -14.11
C PRO A 371 28.24 -11.18 -13.46
N SER A 372 28.76 -12.18 -14.19
CA SER A 372 29.83 -13.09 -13.75
C SER A 372 31.25 -12.62 -14.13
N ILE A 373 31.39 -11.54 -14.91
CA ILE A 373 32.65 -11.04 -15.45
C ILE A 373 33.02 -9.71 -14.79
N PHE A 374 34.31 -9.51 -14.46
CA PHE A 374 34.77 -8.30 -13.78
C PHE A 374 36.02 -7.68 -14.41
N THR A 375 36.14 -6.36 -14.33
CA THR A 375 37.41 -5.65 -14.58
C THR A 375 38.06 -5.28 -13.25
N GLY A 376 39.21 -5.89 -12.97
CA GLY A 376 39.95 -5.63 -11.74
C GLY A 376 40.36 -4.16 -11.60
N VAL A 377 39.89 -3.50 -10.55
CA VAL A 377 40.16 -2.10 -10.22
C VAL A 377 41.49 -1.99 -9.45
N ALA A 378 42.36 -1.07 -9.86
CA ALA A 378 43.68 -0.90 -9.26
C ALA A 378 43.65 0.04 -8.05
N SER A 379 44.11 -0.42 -6.88
CA SER A 379 44.32 0.46 -5.72
C SER A 379 45.64 1.23 -5.85
N VAL A 380 45.62 2.55 -5.64
CA VAL A 380 46.80 3.43 -5.79
C VAL A 380 46.94 4.34 -4.56
N ALA A 381 48.09 4.26 -3.89
CA ALA A 381 48.40 5.07 -2.70
C ALA A 381 48.18 6.57 -2.94
N GLY A 382 47.35 7.20 -2.11
CA GLY A 382 47.06 8.64 -2.16
C GLY A 382 46.39 9.15 -3.43
N THR A 383 45.84 8.26 -4.26
CA THR A 383 45.16 8.60 -5.52
C THR A 383 43.83 7.86 -5.61
N PRO A 384 42.69 8.49 -5.26
CA PRO A 384 41.37 7.87 -5.33
C PRO A 384 41.02 7.42 -6.75
N THR A 385 40.50 6.20 -6.88
CA THR A 385 39.93 5.69 -8.13
C THR A 385 38.42 5.82 -8.08
N THR A 386 37.90 6.80 -8.81
CA THR A 386 36.50 7.27 -8.71
C THR A 386 35.70 6.98 -9.98
N GLY A 387 34.40 6.73 -9.84
CA GLY A 387 33.51 6.46 -10.97
C GLY A 387 33.43 4.96 -11.31
N VAL A 388 33.71 4.12 -10.32
CA VAL A 388 33.47 2.67 -10.35
C VAL A 388 31.99 2.44 -10.03
N ASN A 389 31.12 2.91 -10.92
CA ASN A 389 29.68 2.80 -10.72
C ASN A 389 29.23 1.39 -11.10
N ILE A 390 28.23 0.85 -10.39
CA ILE A 390 27.53 -0.37 -10.80
C ILE A 390 26.10 0.01 -11.21
N VAL A 391 25.62 -0.56 -12.31
CA VAL A 391 24.29 -0.28 -12.88
C VAL A 391 23.51 -1.58 -12.92
N PHE A 392 22.47 -1.71 -12.10
CA PHE A 392 21.74 -2.97 -12.01
C PHE A 392 21.20 -3.42 -13.36
N ASN A 393 21.52 -4.66 -13.72
CA ASN A 393 21.03 -5.33 -14.91
C ASN A 393 19.49 -5.43 -14.88
N ARG A 394 18.84 -5.17 -16.02
CA ARG A 394 17.39 -5.39 -16.16
C ARG A 394 17.07 -6.88 -16.07
N PRO A 395 16.01 -7.29 -15.34
CA PRO A 395 15.52 -8.66 -15.36
C PRO A 395 15.31 -9.17 -16.80
N GLY A 396 15.95 -10.28 -17.13
CA GLY A 396 15.86 -10.95 -18.42
C GLY A 396 14.70 -11.96 -18.47
N PRO A 397 14.35 -12.46 -19.67
CA PRO A 397 13.25 -13.42 -19.81
C PRO A 397 13.60 -14.76 -19.16
N GLY A 398 12.93 -15.08 -18.05
CA GLY A 398 13.13 -16.23 -17.19
C GLY A 398 13.78 -15.92 -15.84
N ASP A 399 14.21 -14.69 -15.61
CA ASP A 399 14.73 -14.24 -14.33
C ASP A 399 13.57 -13.91 -13.35
N PRO A 400 13.79 -14.03 -12.03
CA PRO A 400 12.86 -13.53 -11.02
C PRO A 400 12.58 -12.03 -11.19
N LEU A 401 11.31 -11.66 -11.20
CA LEU A 401 10.85 -10.31 -10.99
C LEU A 401 10.79 -10.08 -9.48
N LEU A 402 11.75 -9.30 -8.99
CA LEU A 402 11.98 -9.05 -7.57
C LEU A 402 11.03 -7.96 -7.07
N LEU A 403 9.76 -8.35 -6.99
CA LEU A 403 8.62 -7.55 -6.57
C LEU A 403 8.43 -7.62 -5.04
N GLY A 404 8.13 -6.48 -4.44
CA GLY A 404 7.74 -6.38 -3.03
C GLY A 404 6.31 -6.81 -2.74
N ASP A 405 5.86 -6.46 -1.54
CA ASP A 405 4.44 -6.32 -1.18
C ASP A 405 3.87 -5.10 -1.91
N ASP A 406 2.66 -5.16 -2.48
CA ASP A 406 2.02 -4.06 -3.21
C ASP A 406 2.92 -3.37 -4.25
N ASP A 407 3.56 -4.13 -5.14
CA ASP A 407 4.58 -3.62 -6.06
C ASP A 407 4.26 -3.91 -7.53
N ASN A 408 4.96 -3.23 -8.45
CA ASN A 408 4.89 -3.51 -9.89
C ASN A 408 6.17 -3.11 -10.66
N ILE A 409 6.42 -3.81 -11.77
CA ILE A 409 7.55 -3.55 -12.66
C ILE A 409 7.10 -3.47 -14.14
N GLU A 410 7.55 -2.41 -14.84
CA GLU A 410 7.30 -2.24 -16.27
C GLU A 410 8.24 -3.11 -17.10
N ILE A 411 7.67 -4.01 -17.91
CA ILE A 411 8.42 -4.83 -18.87
C ILE A 411 8.06 -4.42 -20.30
N VAL A 412 9.09 -4.10 -21.09
CA VAL A 412 8.94 -3.79 -22.52
C VAL A 412 8.71 -5.08 -23.30
N MET A 413 7.60 -5.14 -24.05
CA MET A 413 7.22 -6.29 -24.85
C MET A 413 8.00 -6.34 -26.18
N PRO A 414 8.12 -7.51 -26.83
CA PRO A 414 8.85 -7.66 -28.09
C PRO A 414 7.95 -7.36 -29.32
N PHE A 415 6.73 -6.89 -29.06
CA PHE A 415 5.72 -6.46 -30.02
C PHE A 415 4.71 -5.55 -29.34
N THR A 416 4.15 -4.64 -30.13
CA THR A 416 2.93 -3.89 -29.78
C THR A 416 1.75 -4.85 -29.64
N PHE A 417 1.07 -4.82 -28.49
CA PHE A 417 -0.16 -5.57 -28.21
C PHE A 417 -1.35 -4.61 -28.21
N LYS A 418 -2.44 -4.95 -28.92
CA LYS A 418 -3.66 -4.14 -28.95
C LYS A 418 -4.64 -4.60 -27.89
N PHE A 419 -4.92 -3.75 -26.90
CA PHE A 419 -5.86 -4.04 -25.82
C PHE A 419 -6.83 -2.87 -25.67
N CYS A 420 -8.13 -3.16 -25.55
CA CYS A 420 -9.19 -2.17 -25.30
C CYS A 420 -9.38 -1.05 -26.34
N GLY A 421 -8.67 -1.13 -27.48
CA GLY A 421 -8.67 -0.13 -28.54
C GLY A 421 -7.27 0.41 -28.81
N GLU A 422 -6.47 0.56 -27.76
CA GLU A 422 -5.14 1.16 -27.75
C GLU A 422 -4.02 0.19 -28.15
N ASP A 423 -2.80 0.72 -28.35
CA ASP A 423 -1.60 -0.03 -28.74
C ASP A 423 -0.50 0.16 -27.68
N TYR A 424 -0.08 -0.93 -27.03
CA TYR A 424 0.89 -0.93 -25.94
C TYR A 424 2.18 -1.66 -26.33
N ASP A 425 3.34 -1.01 -26.14
CA ASP A 425 4.68 -1.62 -26.34
C ASP A 425 5.30 -2.13 -25.02
N SER A 426 4.65 -1.90 -23.87
CA SER A 426 5.05 -2.36 -22.54
C SER A 426 3.84 -2.77 -21.70
N ALA A 427 4.07 -3.54 -20.64
CA ALA A 427 3.08 -3.97 -19.67
C ALA A 427 3.68 -4.01 -18.26
N PHE A 428 2.89 -3.67 -17.25
CA PHE A 428 3.30 -3.70 -15.85
C PHE A 428 2.88 -5.03 -15.23
N ILE A 429 3.84 -5.79 -14.67
CA ILE A 429 3.58 -7.01 -13.90
C ILE A 429 3.58 -6.61 -12.42
N ASN A 430 2.52 -6.94 -11.70
CA ASN A 430 2.30 -6.56 -10.31
C ASN A 430 2.34 -7.77 -9.36
N SER A 431 2.75 -7.56 -8.10
CA SER A 431 2.78 -8.58 -7.04
C SER A 431 1.46 -9.34 -6.94
N ASN A 432 0.38 -8.56 -6.94
CA ASN A 432 -1.01 -8.92 -6.71
C ASN A 432 -1.64 -9.56 -7.97
N GLY A 433 -0.91 -10.47 -8.62
CA GLY A 433 -1.41 -11.43 -9.62
C GLY A 433 -2.01 -10.88 -10.91
N SER A 434 -1.68 -9.63 -11.27
CA SER A 434 -2.26 -8.95 -12.43
C SER A 434 -1.22 -8.32 -13.36
N VAL A 435 -1.60 -8.15 -14.63
CA VAL A 435 -0.90 -7.36 -15.64
C VAL A 435 -1.74 -6.13 -15.98
N THR A 436 -1.12 -4.95 -15.95
CA THR A 436 -1.77 -3.66 -16.27
C THR A 436 -1.07 -2.95 -17.43
N PHE A 437 -1.80 -2.09 -18.15
CA PHE A 437 -1.29 -1.41 -19.35
C PHE A 437 -1.44 0.11 -19.25
N GLY A 438 -0.44 0.86 -19.74
CA GLY A 438 -0.40 2.32 -19.72
C GLY A 438 -0.02 2.94 -18.36
N ALA A 439 -0.43 2.32 -17.26
CA ALA A 439 0.04 2.58 -15.90
C ALA A 439 0.14 1.26 -15.12
N GLY A 440 1.05 1.21 -14.13
CA GLY A 440 1.12 0.12 -13.16
C GLY A 440 0.07 0.27 -12.05
N SER A 441 -0.04 -0.75 -11.21
CA SER A 441 -0.94 -0.78 -10.06
C SER A 441 -0.26 -1.42 -8.84
N ASN A 442 -0.58 -0.91 -7.65
CA ASN A 442 -0.10 -1.38 -6.34
C ASN A 442 -1.31 -1.75 -5.46
N ASP A 443 -2.36 -2.25 -6.10
CA ASP A 443 -3.69 -2.42 -5.53
C ASP A 443 -3.92 -3.90 -5.19
N PHE A 444 -4.09 -4.24 -3.91
CA PHE A 444 -4.33 -5.60 -3.42
C PHE A 444 -5.81 -5.95 -3.34
N SER A 445 -6.69 -4.96 -3.13
CA SER A 445 -8.07 -5.17 -2.73
C SER A 445 -8.96 -5.44 -3.95
N GLU A 446 -9.15 -6.71 -4.31
CA GLU A 446 -9.93 -7.05 -5.48
C GLU A 446 -11.41 -6.67 -5.31
N SER A 447 -11.93 -5.90 -6.26
CA SER A 447 -13.31 -5.41 -6.20
C SER A 447 -13.86 -5.18 -7.60
N THR A 448 -15.17 -5.36 -7.78
CA THR A 448 -15.86 -5.02 -9.03
C THR A 448 -15.68 -3.55 -9.39
N VAL A 449 -15.60 -2.65 -8.41
CA VAL A 449 -15.42 -1.21 -8.65
C VAL A 449 -14.02 -0.97 -9.22
N ASP A 450 -12.99 -1.50 -8.56
CA ASP A 450 -11.58 -1.22 -8.88
C ASP A 450 -11.10 -1.99 -10.12
N MET A 451 -11.69 -3.15 -10.42
CA MET A 451 -11.55 -3.85 -11.69
C MET A 451 -12.11 -3.03 -12.86
N LEU A 452 -13.23 -2.33 -12.67
CA LEU A 452 -13.87 -1.54 -13.73
C LEU A 452 -13.39 -0.08 -13.76
N GLY A 453 -12.78 0.42 -12.70
CA GLY A 453 -12.24 1.79 -12.58
C GLY A 453 -10.73 1.93 -12.82
N GLY A 454 -9.92 0.92 -12.52
CA GLY A 454 -8.45 1.01 -12.65
C GLY A 454 -7.92 1.12 -14.09
N PRO A 455 -6.59 1.12 -14.30
CA PRO A 455 -6.03 0.99 -15.64
C PRO A 455 -6.44 -0.34 -16.30
N PRO A 456 -6.42 -0.47 -17.64
CA PRO A 456 -6.76 -1.71 -18.33
C PRO A 456 -5.95 -2.89 -17.76
N ARG A 457 -6.66 -3.90 -17.23
CA ARG A 457 -6.12 -4.98 -16.38
C ARG A 457 -6.44 -6.35 -16.97
N ILE A 458 -5.49 -7.27 -16.86
CA ILE A 458 -5.69 -8.71 -17.01
C ILE A 458 -5.30 -9.35 -15.67
N ALA A 459 -6.26 -9.97 -15.00
CA ALA A 459 -6.07 -10.63 -13.71
C ALA A 459 -5.95 -12.14 -13.93
N GLY A 460 -4.85 -12.74 -13.46
CA GLY A 460 -4.69 -14.20 -13.42
C GLY A 460 -5.37 -14.73 -12.17
N LEU A 461 -4.90 -14.27 -11.01
CA LEU A 461 -5.59 -14.29 -9.72
C LEU A 461 -5.17 -13.00 -9.01
N TRP A 462 -5.96 -11.95 -9.17
CA TRP A 462 -5.75 -10.69 -8.44
C TRP A 462 -6.34 -10.82 -7.04
N ASP A 463 -5.45 -10.75 -6.04
CA ASP A 463 -5.65 -10.99 -4.61
C ASP A 463 -4.41 -10.36 -3.90
N ASP A 464 -4.41 -10.29 -2.57
CA ASP A 464 -3.33 -9.77 -1.71
C ASP A 464 -2.13 -10.74 -1.69
N LEU A 465 -1.38 -10.81 -2.81
CA LEU A 465 -0.27 -11.76 -3.03
C LEU A 465 1.10 -11.11 -2.78
N ASN A 466 1.95 -11.78 -2.00
CA ASN A 466 3.25 -11.26 -1.58
C ASN A 466 4.43 -12.18 -2.04
N PRO A 467 5.04 -11.89 -3.21
CA PRO A 467 6.23 -12.58 -3.70
C PRO A 467 7.46 -12.48 -2.78
N ALA A 468 7.58 -11.42 -1.98
CA ALA A 468 8.69 -11.25 -1.03
C ALA A 468 8.59 -12.19 0.19
N GLN A 469 7.43 -12.82 0.43
CA GLN A 469 7.24 -13.86 1.44
C GLN A 469 7.33 -15.29 0.89
N GLY A 470 7.33 -15.50 -0.43
CA GLY A 470 7.49 -16.82 -1.03
C GLY A 470 7.13 -16.92 -2.51
N GLY A 471 7.39 -18.10 -3.08
CA GLY A 471 7.18 -18.36 -4.50
C GLY A 471 8.17 -17.62 -5.39
N VAL A 472 7.77 -17.34 -6.63
CA VAL A 472 8.50 -16.48 -7.57
C VAL A 472 7.54 -15.92 -8.63
N VAL A 473 7.76 -14.66 -9.03
CA VAL A 473 7.17 -14.07 -10.25
C VAL A 473 8.25 -14.03 -11.33
N THR A 474 7.92 -14.37 -12.57
CA THR A 474 8.84 -14.34 -13.72
C THR A 474 8.12 -13.87 -14.98
N PHE A 475 8.87 -13.58 -16.04
CA PHE A 475 8.30 -13.37 -17.36
C PHE A 475 9.11 -14.10 -18.44
N PHE A 476 8.44 -14.54 -19.51
CA PHE A 476 9.06 -15.12 -20.70
C PHE A 476 8.55 -14.43 -21.96
N GLN A 477 9.41 -14.26 -22.97
CA GLN A 477 9.00 -13.57 -24.19
C GLN A 477 9.68 -14.10 -25.46
N THR A 478 8.93 -14.04 -26.58
CA THR A 478 9.36 -14.42 -27.93
C THR A 478 8.84 -13.38 -28.93
N GLN A 479 9.22 -13.44 -30.21
CA GLN A 479 8.69 -12.49 -31.21
C GLN A 479 7.17 -12.58 -31.46
N ASP A 480 6.50 -13.62 -30.94
CA ASP A 480 5.07 -13.89 -31.11
C ASP A 480 4.29 -14.00 -29.78
N THR A 481 4.95 -14.12 -28.62
CA THR A 481 4.32 -14.31 -27.29
C THR A 481 5.01 -13.50 -26.19
N PHE A 482 4.23 -13.07 -25.20
CA PHE A 482 4.70 -12.56 -23.91
C PHE A 482 3.95 -13.31 -22.80
N THR A 483 4.64 -13.71 -21.73
CA THR A 483 4.09 -14.48 -20.62
C THR A 483 4.53 -13.87 -19.31
N ALA A 484 3.61 -13.54 -18.41
CA ALA A 484 3.87 -13.33 -16.99
C ALA A 484 3.48 -14.61 -16.22
N SER A 485 4.25 -15.01 -15.21
CA SER A 485 4.06 -16.27 -14.49
C SER A 485 4.35 -16.10 -12.99
N TRP A 486 3.36 -16.43 -12.16
CA TRP A 486 3.45 -16.52 -10.71
C TRP A 486 3.52 -18.02 -10.37
N THR A 487 4.46 -18.43 -9.52
CA THR A 487 4.64 -19.84 -9.13
C THR A 487 4.83 -19.94 -7.62
N ASP A 488 3.97 -20.73 -6.97
CA ASP A 488 3.90 -20.96 -5.53
C ASP A 488 3.91 -19.67 -4.66
N VAL A 489 3.37 -18.56 -5.18
CA VAL A 489 3.34 -17.24 -4.50
C VAL A 489 2.25 -17.22 -3.43
N PRO A 490 2.57 -16.91 -2.17
CA PRO A 490 1.59 -16.89 -1.08
C PRO A 490 0.76 -15.60 -1.08
N GLU A 491 -0.41 -15.68 -0.45
CA GLU A 491 -1.16 -14.55 0.06
C GLU A 491 -0.38 -13.86 1.21
N PHE A 492 -0.68 -12.59 1.49
CA PHE A 492 -0.12 -11.83 2.60
C PHE A 492 -0.30 -12.56 3.95
N PHE A 493 0.57 -12.25 4.91
CA PHE A 493 0.86 -13.09 6.08
C PHE A 493 1.41 -14.50 5.76
N SER A 494 1.96 -14.71 4.56
CA SER A 494 2.61 -15.96 4.12
C SER A 494 1.66 -17.17 4.08
N THR A 495 0.42 -16.96 3.64
CA THR A 495 -0.61 -18.02 3.56
C THR A 495 -0.64 -18.63 2.16
N GLY A 496 -0.85 -19.94 2.05
CA GLY A 496 -1.08 -20.57 0.75
C GLY A 496 0.17 -20.73 -0.13
N ALA A 497 -0.07 -20.96 -1.43
CA ALA A 497 0.87 -21.00 -2.55
C ALA A 497 0.07 -21.05 -3.87
N ASN A 498 0.06 -19.95 -4.62
CA ASN A 498 -0.72 -19.76 -5.84
C ASN A 498 0.18 -19.76 -7.09
N THR A 499 -0.24 -20.50 -8.12
CA THR A 499 0.52 -20.67 -9.38
C THR A 499 -0.39 -20.42 -10.59
N PHE A 500 -0.02 -19.49 -11.47
CA PHE A 500 -0.75 -19.18 -12.71
C PHE A 500 0.08 -18.37 -13.71
N GLU A 501 -0.32 -18.38 -14.98
CA GLU A 501 0.30 -17.64 -16.09
C GLU A 501 -0.72 -16.78 -16.86
N ILE A 502 -0.26 -15.63 -17.34
CA ILE A 502 -0.97 -14.75 -18.27
C ILE A 502 -0.16 -14.69 -19.57
N VAL A 503 -0.71 -15.16 -20.69
CA VAL A 503 -0.01 -15.24 -21.99
C VAL A 503 -0.67 -14.36 -23.05
N LEU A 504 0.07 -13.40 -23.60
CA LEU A 504 -0.35 -12.49 -24.65
C LEU A 504 0.19 -12.95 -26.01
N TYR A 505 -0.69 -13.12 -27.00
CA TYR A 505 -0.32 -13.62 -28.34
C TYR A 505 -0.35 -12.52 -29.41
N ARG A 506 0.79 -12.20 -30.02
CA ARG A 506 0.92 -11.15 -31.05
C ARG A 506 0.00 -11.34 -32.26
N SER A 507 -0.03 -12.55 -32.82
CA SER A 507 -0.57 -12.78 -34.17
C SER A 507 -2.09 -12.96 -34.20
N SER A 508 -2.68 -13.52 -33.14
CA SER A 508 -4.13 -13.60 -32.95
C SER A 508 -4.67 -12.45 -32.10
N ASN A 509 -3.84 -11.87 -31.22
CA ASN A 509 -4.22 -10.92 -30.17
C ASN A 509 -5.23 -11.56 -29.19
N GLN A 510 -4.89 -12.78 -28.76
CA GLN A 510 -5.57 -13.51 -27.70
C GLN A 510 -4.79 -13.37 -26.39
N ILE A 511 -5.48 -13.66 -25.29
CA ILE A 511 -4.97 -13.78 -23.94
C ILE A 511 -5.28 -15.21 -23.50
N ASP A 512 -4.30 -16.00 -23.08
CA ASP A 512 -4.56 -17.23 -22.32
C ASP A 512 -4.33 -16.94 -20.83
N LEU A 513 -5.25 -17.40 -19.99
CA LEU A 513 -5.07 -17.52 -18.54
C LEU A 513 -4.93 -19.01 -18.22
N ILE A 514 -3.88 -19.38 -17.48
CA ILE A 514 -3.52 -20.77 -17.22
C ILE A 514 -3.26 -20.92 -15.73
N TRP A 515 -4.02 -21.78 -15.05
CA TRP A 515 -3.92 -21.94 -13.60
C TRP A 515 -3.27 -23.28 -13.23
N GLY A 516 -2.27 -23.21 -12.35
CA GLY A 516 -1.64 -24.35 -11.71
C GLY A 516 -2.39 -24.76 -10.44
N GLY A 517 -1.66 -24.97 -9.35
CA GLY A 517 -2.27 -25.08 -8.02
C GLY A 517 -2.61 -23.69 -7.49
N LEU A 518 -3.86 -23.48 -7.07
CA LEU A 518 -4.31 -22.33 -6.29
C LEU A 518 -4.71 -22.77 -4.88
N THR A 519 -4.43 -21.94 -3.88
CA THR A 519 -4.85 -22.07 -2.47
C THR A 519 -5.84 -21.01 -2.03
N ALA A 520 -5.81 -19.83 -2.65
CA ALA A 520 -6.69 -18.72 -2.35
C ALA A 520 -8.17 -19.15 -2.38
N THR A 521 -8.94 -18.61 -1.46
CA THR A 521 -10.40 -18.81 -1.37
C THR A 521 -11.21 -17.67 -1.96
N ASP A 522 -10.51 -16.62 -2.37
CA ASP A 522 -10.98 -15.27 -2.69
C ASP A 522 -10.31 -14.85 -4.02
N GLY A 523 -10.19 -13.55 -4.29
CA GLY A 523 -9.50 -13.07 -5.48
C GLY A 523 -10.36 -12.99 -6.74
N MET A 524 -9.76 -12.47 -7.81
CA MET A 524 -10.44 -12.15 -9.07
C MET A 524 -9.65 -12.62 -10.30
N ALA A 525 -10.34 -13.12 -11.33
CA ALA A 525 -9.74 -13.56 -12.59
C ALA A 525 -10.43 -12.94 -13.81
N GLY A 526 -9.71 -12.80 -14.93
CA GLY A 526 -10.25 -12.36 -16.22
C GLY A 526 -9.60 -11.07 -16.75
N PHE A 527 -10.39 -10.20 -17.37
CA PHE A 527 -9.89 -8.92 -17.89
C PHE A 527 -10.92 -7.78 -17.78
N SER A 528 -10.41 -6.55 -17.76
CA SER A 528 -11.18 -5.31 -17.82
C SER A 528 -10.43 -4.23 -18.61
N CYS A 529 -11.18 -3.33 -19.23
CA CYS A 529 -10.66 -2.16 -19.94
C CYS A 529 -10.58 -0.88 -19.09
N GLY A 530 -10.94 -0.93 -17.81
CA GLY A 530 -10.81 0.21 -16.90
C GLY A 530 -11.81 1.35 -17.13
N GLU A 531 -11.70 2.43 -16.35
CA GLU A 531 -12.64 3.57 -16.34
C GLU A 531 -12.89 4.19 -17.73
N ALA A 532 -11.88 4.17 -18.60
CA ALA A 532 -11.94 4.74 -19.94
C ALA A 532 -12.90 3.99 -20.88
N ALA A 533 -13.27 2.75 -20.56
CA ALA A 533 -14.04 1.89 -21.47
C ALA A 533 -14.96 0.85 -20.80
N ALA A 534 -14.99 0.72 -19.48
CA ALA A 534 -16.06 0.04 -18.73
C ALA A 534 -17.17 1.03 -18.34
N THR A 535 -18.28 0.56 -17.80
CA THR A 535 -19.35 1.40 -17.22
C THR A 535 -19.51 1.24 -15.72
N GLY A 536 -18.61 0.53 -15.02
CA GLY A 536 -18.78 0.21 -13.59
C GLY A 536 -20.01 -0.66 -13.29
N GLN A 537 -20.64 -1.24 -14.32
CA GLN A 537 -21.92 -1.96 -14.25
C GLN A 537 -21.87 -3.30 -15.01
N GLU A 538 -20.70 -3.66 -15.53
CA GLU A 538 -20.40 -4.98 -16.06
C GLU A 538 -20.49 -6.04 -14.94
N PRO A 539 -21.43 -7.00 -15.03
CA PRO A 539 -21.56 -8.04 -14.01
C PRO A 539 -20.43 -9.05 -14.12
N SER A 540 -19.96 -9.54 -12.97
CA SER A 540 -19.12 -10.73 -12.89
C SER A 540 -19.81 -11.93 -13.54
N SER A 541 -19.02 -12.86 -14.06
CA SER A 541 -19.48 -14.04 -14.78
C SER A 541 -18.69 -15.27 -14.39
N ASP A 542 -19.36 -16.39 -14.22
CA ASP A 542 -18.76 -17.73 -14.09
C ASP A 542 -17.91 -18.05 -15.35
N LEU A 543 -16.59 -17.96 -15.22
CA LEU A 543 -15.63 -18.15 -16.31
C LEU A 543 -15.57 -19.61 -16.74
N THR A 544 -15.71 -20.55 -15.81
CA THR A 544 -15.70 -21.99 -16.10
C THR A 544 -16.91 -22.40 -16.93
N GLN A 545 -18.10 -21.88 -16.61
CA GLN A 545 -19.33 -22.04 -17.40
C GLN A 545 -19.26 -21.30 -18.74
N LEU A 546 -18.74 -20.07 -18.78
CA LEU A 546 -18.51 -19.36 -20.06
C LEU A 546 -17.55 -20.14 -20.98
N ALA A 547 -16.48 -20.71 -20.43
CA ALA A 547 -15.55 -21.55 -21.18
C ALA A 547 -16.16 -22.91 -21.58
N ALA A 548 -17.12 -23.44 -20.82
CA ALA A 548 -17.83 -24.67 -21.16
C ALA A 548 -18.86 -24.48 -22.29
N ASP A 549 -19.48 -23.30 -22.39
CA ASP A 549 -20.41 -22.93 -23.47
C ASP A 549 -19.71 -22.42 -24.75
N ALA A 550 -18.41 -22.10 -24.68
CA ALA A 550 -17.63 -21.56 -25.80
C ALA A 550 -17.12 -22.63 -26.79
N GLU A 551 -17.11 -22.30 -28.09
CA GLU A 551 -16.47 -23.12 -29.13
C GLU A 551 -14.95 -23.16 -28.88
N ASP A 552 -14.38 -24.37 -28.82
CA ASP A 552 -12.99 -24.64 -28.43
C ASP A 552 -12.53 -23.90 -27.15
N ARG A 553 -13.44 -23.71 -26.17
CA ARG A 553 -13.25 -22.94 -24.91
C ARG A 553 -12.76 -21.50 -25.08
N THR A 554 -12.89 -20.92 -26.27
CA THR A 554 -12.44 -19.54 -26.54
C THR A 554 -13.52 -18.52 -26.21
N ILE A 555 -13.38 -17.84 -25.06
CA ILE A 555 -14.28 -16.77 -24.60
C ILE A 555 -14.12 -15.52 -25.49
N ASN A 556 -15.23 -14.96 -25.95
CA ASN A 556 -15.23 -13.94 -27.00
C ASN A 556 -15.29 -12.50 -26.44
N GLY A 557 -14.16 -12.01 -25.89
CA GLY A 557 -14.02 -10.67 -25.33
C GLY A 557 -13.91 -9.52 -26.35
N ARG A 558 -13.79 -9.78 -27.66
CA ARG A 558 -13.49 -8.78 -28.70
C ARG A 558 -14.32 -7.47 -28.64
N ARG A 559 -15.56 -7.53 -28.14
CA ARG A 559 -16.51 -6.40 -28.03
C ARG A 559 -17.15 -6.30 -26.64
N THR A 560 -16.45 -6.76 -25.62
CA THR A 560 -16.91 -6.73 -24.23
C THR A 560 -15.85 -6.01 -23.41
N PRO A 561 -16.22 -4.98 -22.63
CA PRO A 561 -15.24 -4.15 -21.92
C PRO A 561 -14.58 -4.86 -20.75
N ALA A 562 -15.32 -5.71 -20.04
CA ALA A 562 -14.78 -6.63 -19.04
C ALA A 562 -15.42 -8.02 -19.20
N ILE A 563 -14.64 -9.06 -18.93
CA ILE A 563 -15.14 -10.42 -18.65
C ILE A 563 -14.28 -10.94 -17.51
N TYR A 564 -14.86 -11.04 -16.33
CA TYR A 564 -14.15 -11.35 -15.09
C TYR A 564 -15.05 -12.14 -14.13
N GLU A 565 -14.42 -12.84 -13.19
CA GLU A 565 -15.07 -13.54 -12.08
C GLU A 565 -14.45 -13.10 -10.76
N LEU A 566 -15.31 -12.90 -9.76
CA LEU A 566 -14.93 -12.59 -8.39
C LEU A 566 -15.27 -13.79 -7.51
N PHE A 567 -14.27 -14.30 -6.80
CA PHE A 567 -14.39 -15.41 -5.86
C PHE A 567 -14.50 -14.89 -4.43
N ASN A 568 -14.89 -15.77 -3.49
CA ASN A 568 -14.87 -15.52 -2.04
C ASN A 568 -15.23 -16.80 -1.28
N PHE A 569 -15.13 -16.79 0.04
CA PHE A 569 -15.54 -17.90 0.93
C PHE A 569 -16.95 -18.49 0.68
N ALA A 570 -17.89 -17.79 0.05
CA ALA A 570 -19.21 -18.31 -0.31
C ALA A 570 -19.28 -18.89 -1.75
N ASN A 571 -18.42 -18.42 -2.65
CA ASN A 571 -18.21 -18.93 -4.01
C ASN A 571 -16.70 -19.09 -4.29
N PRO A 572 -16.03 -20.10 -3.71
CA PRO A 572 -14.58 -20.28 -3.86
C PRO A 572 -14.23 -20.75 -5.27
N GLY A 573 -13.15 -20.22 -5.83
CA GLY A 573 -12.79 -20.41 -7.24
C GLY A 573 -12.52 -21.86 -7.66
N ASP A 574 -13.05 -22.25 -8.82
CA ASP A 574 -12.90 -23.59 -9.39
C ASP A 574 -11.83 -23.70 -10.49
N LEU A 575 -11.17 -22.58 -10.81
CA LEU A 575 -10.13 -22.43 -11.85
C LEU A 575 -8.87 -23.29 -11.63
N SER A 576 -8.65 -23.79 -10.41
CA SER A 576 -7.42 -24.48 -9.98
C SER A 576 -7.13 -25.73 -10.86
N GLY A 577 -6.10 -25.62 -11.70
CA GLY A 577 -5.68 -26.65 -12.66
C GLY A 577 -6.30 -26.56 -14.05
N ASP A 578 -7.00 -25.47 -14.38
CA ASP A 578 -7.64 -25.25 -15.69
C ASP A 578 -6.92 -24.21 -16.57
N ALA A 579 -7.36 -24.03 -17.82
CA ALA A 579 -6.87 -23.01 -18.74
C ALA A 579 -7.96 -22.48 -19.68
N MET A 580 -7.96 -21.18 -19.94
CA MET A 580 -8.98 -20.48 -20.74
C MET A 580 -8.36 -19.46 -21.69
N THR A 581 -8.89 -19.41 -22.91
CA THR A 581 -8.46 -18.47 -23.96
C THR A 581 -9.50 -17.38 -24.18
N PHE A 582 -9.09 -16.13 -24.17
CA PHE A 582 -9.92 -14.96 -24.45
C PHE A 582 -9.51 -14.31 -25.77
N THR A 583 -10.49 -13.89 -26.59
CA THR A 583 -10.22 -12.90 -27.65
C THR A 583 -10.19 -11.52 -27.01
N ALA A 584 -9.04 -10.84 -27.04
CA ALA A 584 -8.91 -9.55 -26.36
C ALA A 584 -9.83 -8.47 -26.98
N PRO A 585 -10.32 -7.50 -26.19
CA PRO A 585 -11.07 -6.35 -26.70
C PRO A 585 -10.26 -5.55 -27.74
N LYS A 586 -10.92 -5.11 -28.82
CA LYS A 586 -10.27 -4.34 -29.91
C LYS A 586 -11.05 -3.14 -30.43
N GLU A 587 -12.38 -3.22 -30.37
CA GLU A 587 -13.29 -2.26 -30.99
C GLU A 587 -14.59 -2.27 -30.17
N PHE A 588 -14.88 -1.17 -29.48
CA PHE A 588 -16.25 -0.87 -29.09
C PHE A 588 -16.99 -0.27 -30.29
N LYS A 589 -18.33 -0.30 -30.27
CA LYS A 589 -19.13 0.37 -31.29
C LYS A 589 -20.49 0.72 -30.74
N ASP A 590 -20.74 2.03 -30.59
CA ASP A 590 -22.05 2.57 -30.25
C ASP A 590 -23.16 1.98 -31.16
N LYS A 591 -24.35 1.71 -30.62
CA LYS A 591 -25.47 1.08 -31.35
C LYS A 591 -26.57 2.05 -31.76
N ASN A 592 -26.57 3.24 -31.19
CA ASN A 592 -27.45 4.36 -31.45
C ASN A 592 -27.01 5.07 -32.75
N GLU A 593 -25.69 5.16 -32.94
CA GLU A 593 -25.02 5.87 -34.03
C GLU A 593 -25.40 5.40 -35.45
N PRO A 594 -25.82 6.32 -36.35
CA PRO A 594 -25.77 7.77 -36.21
C PRO A 594 -26.96 8.38 -35.44
N ASN A 595 -26.69 9.10 -34.36
CA ASN A 595 -27.66 9.91 -33.62
C ASN A 595 -27.11 11.29 -33.18
N ASN A 596 -25.98 11.69 -33.76
CA ASN A 596 -25.29 12.98 -33.68
C ASN A 596 -26.06 14.25 -34.08
N SER A 597 -27.41 14.24 -34.06
CA SER A 597 -28.22 15.45 -34.21
C SER A 597 -29.66 15.27 -33.73
N LEU A 598 -30.33 16.38 -33.39
CA LEU A 598 -31.80 16.45 -33.18
C LEU A 598 -32.63 15.80 -34.32
N GLY A 599 -32.08 15.71 -35.53
CA GLY A 599 -32.73 15.09 -36.69
C GLY A 599 -32.56 13.57 -36.78
N GLU A 600 -31.54 13.03 -36.12
CA GLU A 600 -31.13 11.61 -36.16
C GLU A 600 -31.38 10.89 -34.82
N ALA A 601 -31.62 11.65 -33.75
CA ALA A 601 -31.94 11.23 -32.39
C ALA A 601 -32.61 9.84 -32.23
N THR A 602 -31.97 8.99 -31.44
CA THR A 602 -32.37 7.61 -31.20
C THR A 602 -33.70 7.52 -30.46
N ARG A 603 -34.66 6.82 -31.06
CA ARG A 603 -36.04 6.76 -30.53
C ARG A 603 -36.21 5.68 -29.48
N ILE A 604 -36.44 6.12 -28.25
CA ILE A 604 -36.62 5.27 -27.07
C ILE A 604 -38.08 5.28 -26.60
N LYS A 605 -38.33 4.67 -25.45
CA LYS A 605 -39.60 4.73 -24.69
C LYS A 605 -39.24 4.81 -23.23
N LEU A 606 -40.05 5.49 -22.43
CA LEU A 606 -39.82 5.58 -20.99
C LEU A 606 -40.58 4.45 -20.25
N PRO A 607 -40.04 3.95 -19.12
CA PRO A 607 -38.68 4.20 -18.65
C PRO A 607 -37.62 3.57 -19.58
N PHE A 608 -36.42 4.14 -19.58
CA PHE A 608 -35.30 3.73 -20.42
C PHE A 608 -34.01 3.70 -19.62
N SER A 609 -33.20 2.66 -19.79
CA SER A 609 -31.79 2.60 -19.39
C SER A 609 -30.93 2.25 -20.60
N SER A 610 -29.72 2.80 -20.71
CA SER A 610 -28.72 2.29 -21.66
C SER A 610 -28.01 1.03 -21.15
N GLY A 611 -28.01 0.77 -19.84
CA GLY A 611 -27.51 -0.47 -19.23
C GLY A 611 -28.34 -1.72 -19.57
N ASP A 612 -29.55 -1.53 -20.07
CA ASP A 612 -30.51 -2.58 -20.41
C ASP A 612 -29.98 -3.57 -21.48
N GLN A 613 -29.96 -4.88 -21.16
CA GLN A 613 -29.58 -5.91 -22.14
C GLN A 613 -30.57 -5.94 -23.32
N ILE A 614 -30.05 -5.95 -24.56
CA ILE A 614 -30.91 -5.92 -25.75
C ILE A 614 -31.51 -7.31 -26.02
N GLY A 615 -32.58 -7.63 -25.29
CA GLY A 615 -33.26 -8.91 -25.38
C GLY A 615 -32.45 -10.06 -24.77
N ASN A 616 -32.62 -11.27 -25.29
CA ASN A 616 -32.12 -12.49 -24.65
C ASN A 616 -30.64 -12.79 -24.99
N SER A 617 -29.75 -11.80 -24.84
CA SER A 617 -28.30 -11.93 -25.06
C SER A 617 -27.49 -10.96 -24.20
N SER A 618 -26.34 -11.42 -23.72
CA SER A 618 -25.30 -10.67 -22.97
C SER A 618 -24.64 -9.56 -23.81
N LYS A 619 -25.44 -8.56 -24.18
CA LYS A 619 -25.09 -7.44 -25.06
C LYS A 619 -25.87 -6.19 -24.65
N PHE A 620 -25.31 -5.48 -23.67
CA PHE A 620 -25.65 -4.10 -23.26
C PHE A 620 -25.82 -3.17 -24.46
N ARG A 621 -26.56 -2.07 -24.33
CA ARG A 621 -26.38 -0.96 -25.30
C ARG A 621 -25.01 -0.34 -25.00
N PHE A 622 -24.31 0.07 -26.03
CA PHE A 622 -23.14 0.93 -25.87
C PHE A 622 -23.62 2.36 -26.11
N THR A 623 -23.09 3.30 -25.33
CA THR A 623 -23.43 4.73 -25.26
C THR A 623 -22.14 5.46 -24.87
N ASP A 624 -21.45 6.04 -25.84
CA ASP A 624 -19.99 6.22 -25.84
C ASP A 624 -19.64 7.53 -26.57
N ILE A 625 -19.16 8.56 -25.85
CA ILE A 625 -18.80 9.85 -26.46
C ILE A 625 -17.35 9.79 -26.97
N SER A 626 -17.16 9.92 -28.28
CA SER A 626 -15.87 9.72 -28.95
C SER A 626 -14.80 10.78 -28.63
N PRO A 627 -13.54 10.39 -28.35
CA PRO A 627 -12.40 11.31 -28.22
C PRO A 627 -11.96 11.97 -29.53
N GLU A 628 -12.54 11.60 -30.70
CA GLU A 628 -12.28 12.31 -31.97
C GLU A 628 -13.05 13.66 -32.07
N GLY A 629 -14.02 13.90 -31.17
CA GLY A 629 -14.83 15.12 -31.10
C GLY A 629 -15.90 15.24 -32.18
N ASN A 630 -16.81 16.21 -32.05
CA ASN A 630 -18.07 16.33 -32.81
C ASN A 630 -19.05 15.17 -32.51
N ASP A 631 -19.05 14.64 -31.28
CA ASP A 631 -19.90 13.51 -30.86
C ASP A 631 -20.87 13.93 -29.74
N VAL A 632 -22.17 13.80 -29.98
CA VAL A 632 -23.28 14.20 -29.10
C VAL A 632 -24.45 13.23 -29.26
N ASP A 633 -24.76 12.48 -28.20
CA ASP A 633 -25.77 11.43 -28.21
C ASP A 633 -27.19 12.00 -28.00
N TYR A 634 -27.98 12.14 -29.08
CA TYR A 634 -29.39 12.56 -28.97
C TYR A 634 -30.36 11.37 -28.83
N PHE A 635 -31.32 11.47 -27.90
CA PHE A 635 -32.38 10.49 -27.62
C PHE A 635 -33.78 11.13 -27.62
N ALA A 636 -34.71 10.58 -28.40
CA ALA A 636 -36.06 11.14 -28.57
C ALA A 636 -37.17 10.25 -27.97
N PHE A 637 -38.05 10.84 -27.17
CA PHE A 637 -39.14 10.18 -26.46
C PHE A 637 -40.44 11.01 -26.45
N THR A 638 -41.53 10.44 -25.93
CA THR A 638 -42.81 11.14 -25.70
C THR A 638 -42.97 11.35 -24.20
N ALA A 639 -43.44 12.53 -23.76
CA ALA A 639 -43.78 12.82 -22.36
C ALA A 639 -45.07 13.66 -22.25
N SER A 640 -45.64 13.74 -21.04
CA SER A 640 -47.01 14.20 -20.76
C SER A 640 -47.06 15.46 -19.88
N ALA A 641 -48.00 16.37 -20.15
CA ALA A 641 -48.07 17.66 -19.45
C ALA A 641 -48.32 17.51 -17.93
N GLY A 642 -47.43 18.09 -17.12
CA GLY A 642 -47.52 18.12 -15.66
C GLY A 642 -46.81 16.98 -14.94
N ASN A 643 -46.33 15.97 -15.67
CA ASN A 643 -45.42 14.96 -15.14
C ASN A 643 -44.00 15.53 -14.96
N THR A 644 -43.21 14.92 -14.08
CA THR A 644 -41.78 15.22 -13.93
C THR A 644 -40.97 14.20 -14.71
N LEU A 645 -40.10 14.70 -15.59
CA LEU A 645 -39.02 13.93 -16.21
C LEU A 645 -37.82 13.91 -15.26
N LEU A 646 -37.21 12.74 -15.09
CA LEU A 646 -35.90 12.57 -14.47
C LEU A 646 -34.97 11.93 -15.51
N THR A 647 -33.80 12.52 -15.74
CA THR A 647 -32.76 11.96 -16.62
C THR A 647 -31.43 12.00 -15.88
N GLU A 648 -30.74 10.87 -15.77
CA GLU A 648 -29.55 10.73 -14.92
C GLU A 648 -28.48 9.92 -15.64
N ILE A 649 -27.23 10.39 -15.58
CA ILE A 649 -26.06 9.62 -15.99
C ILE A 649 -25.57 8.87 -14.75
N ILE A 650 -26.01 7.61 -14.59
CA ILE A 650 -25.78 6.85 -13.34
C ILE A 650 -24.37 6.26 -13.21
N SER A 651 -23.60 6.24 -14.30
CA SER A 651 -22.17 5.89 -14.26
C SER A 651 -21.44 6.30 -15.53
N GLY A 652 -20.12 6.53 -15.43
CA GLY A 652 -19.21 6.84 -16.54
C GLY A 652 -17.94 7.56 -16.08
N GLY A 653 -16.83 7.35 -16.80
CA GLY A 653 -15.54 8.00 -16.52
C GLY A 653 -15.36 9.38 -17.16
N LEU A 654 -16.42 10.20 -17.23
CA LEU A 654 -16.47 11.47 -17.97
C LEU A 654 -17.09 12.60 -17.14
N ASP A 655 -16.75 13.82 -17.53
CA ASP A 655 -17.33 15.09 -17.09
C ASP A 655 -18.48 15.43 -18.07
N SER A 656 -19.71 15.09 -17.70
CA SER A 656 -20.85 15.02 -18.62
C SER A 656 -21.71 16.29 -18.65
N LEU A 657 -22.48 16.47 -19.72
CA LEU A 657 -23.44 17.56 -19.85
C LEU A 657 -24.68 17.08 -20.61
N VAL A 658 -25.87 17.24 -20.02
CA VAL A 658 -27.15 16.89 -20.65
C VAL A 658 -27.98 18.13 -21.00
N GLY A 659 -28.76 18.04 -22.08
CA GLY A 659 -29.62 19.12 -22.56
C GLY A 659 -30.99 18.62 -23.04
N LEU A 660 -32.08 19.17 -22.51
CA LEU A 660 -33.44 18.79 -22.89
C LEU A 660 -34.04 19.79 -23.88
N PHE A 661 -34.51 19.30 -25.02
CA PHE A 661 -35.08 20.08 -26.12
C PHE A 661 -36.56 19.76 -26.37
N ASP A 662 -37.34 20.75 -26.82
CA ASP A 662 -38.70 20.54 -27.33
C ASP A 662 -38.71 19.99 -28.78
N ALA A 663 -39.89 19.55 -29.24
CA ALA A 663 -40.13 19.09 -30.62
C ALA A 663 -39.86 20.16 -31.73
N GLY A 664 -39.54 21.41 -31.37
CA GLY A 664 -39.11 22.47 -32.27
C GLY A 664 -37.59 22.66 -32.32
N GLY A 665 -36.83 21.98 -31.46
CA GLY A 665 -35.39 22.19 -31.26
C GLY A 665 -35.05 23.34 -30.31
N THR A 666 -35.98 23.77 -29.46
CA THR A 666 -35.72 24.77 -28.42
C THR A 666 -35.14 24.07 -27.19
N LEU A 667 -33.93 24.45 -26.77
CA LEU A 667 -33.36 24.03 -25.48
C LEU A 667 -34.21 24.58 -24.33
N LEU A 668 -34.53 23.72 -23.37
CA LEU A 668 -35.45 23.99 -22.25
C LEU A 668 -34.72 24.04 -20.90
N ALA A 669 -33.77 23.13 -20.70
CA ALA A 669 -32.93 23.01 -19.51
C ALA A 669 -31.64 22.24 -19.86
N THR A 670 -30.62 22.42 -19.03
CA THR A 670 -29.32 21.75 -19.08
C THR A 670 -28.87 21.42 -17.67
N ASP A 671 -28.02 20.42 -17.53
CA ASP A 671 -27.37 20.06 -16.27
C ASP A 671 -25.99 19.45 -16.55
N ASP A 672 -24.97 19.81 -15.76
CA ASP A 672 -23.59 19.31 -15.81
C ASP A 672 -23.28 18.44 -14.58
N ASP A 673 -23.19 19.04 -13.38
CA ASP A 673 -22.78 18.39 -12.13
C ASP A 673 -23.94 17.95 -11.19
N GLY A 674 -25.16 17.71 -11.70
CA GLY A 674 -26.33 17.47 -10.84
C GLY A 674 -26.43 16.09 -10.17
N GLY A 675 -25.60 15.12 -10.59
CA GLY A 675 -25.64 13.71 -10.17
C GLY A 675 -24.37 13.26 -9.46
N ALA A 676 -23.96 12.02 -9.69
CA ALA A 676 -22.83 11.41 -8.98
C ALA A 676 -21.47 11.93 -9.51
N GLY A 677 -20.79 12.78 -8.73
CA GLY A 677 -19.43 13.24 -9.04
C GLY A 677 -19.41 14.39 -10.06
N LEU A 678 -19.13 14.06 -11.33
CA LEU A 678 -19.15 14.97 -12.49
C LEU A 678 -20.16 14.49 -13.55
N LEU A 679 -21.18 13.74 -13.09
CA LEU A 679 -22.21 13.14 -13.93
C LEU A 679 -23.53 13.90 -13.77
N SER A 680 -24.26 14.07 -14.86
CA SER A 680 -25.40 14.99 -14.91
C SER A 680 -26.72 14.34 -14.51
N ARG A 681 -27.60 15.14 -13.90
CA ARG A 681 -28.92 14.73 -13.40
C ARG A 681 -29.95 15.85 -13.55
N LEU A 682 -30.65 15.83 -14.68
CA LEU A 682 -31.68 16.82 -14.99
C LEU A 682 -33.08 16.36 -14.54
N GLN A 683 -33.68 17.11 -13.62
CA GLN A 683 -35.11 17.05 -13.28
C GLN A 683 -35.89 18.16 -14.01
N PHE A 684 -36.97 17.82 -14.73
CA PHE A 684 -37.76 18.81 -15.48
C PHE A 684 -39.27 18.53 -15.53
N VAL A 685 -40.09 19.51 -15.13
CA VAL A 685 -41.56 19.40 -15.20
C VAL A 685 -42.06 19.68 -16.62
N ILE A 686 -42.70 18.69 -17.25
CA ILE A 686 -43.09 18.71 -18.66
C ILE A 686 -44.23 19.72 -18.91
N PRO A 687 -44.04 20.76 -19.75
CA PRO A 687 -45.02 21.83 -19.92
C PRO A 687 -46.19 21.48 -20.87
N ALA A 688 -46.06 20.46 -21.71
CA ALA A 688 -47.07 20.08 -22.71
C ALA A 688 -46.91 18.61 -23.15
N ASP A 689 -48.00 17.96 -23.54
CA ASP A 689 -47.95 16.64 -24.19
C ASP A 689 -47.17 16.74 -25.50
N GLY A 690 -46.08 15.98 -25.66
CA GLY A 690 -45.20 16.17 -26.79
C GLY A 690 -44.08 15.15 -26.95
N ILE A 691 -43.31 15.34 -28.04
CA ILE A 691 -42.00 14.71 -28.21
C ILE A 691 -40.97 15.65 -27.60
N TYR A 692 -40.03 15.07 -26.85
CA TYR A 692 -38.86 15.74 -26.31
C TYR A 692 -37.61 15.00 -26.77
N VAL A 693 -36.47 15.70 -26.78
CA VAL A 693 -35.17 15.12 -27.12
C VAL A 693 -34.18 15.47 -26.01
N LEU A 694 -33.55 14.49 -25.40
CA LEU A 694 -32.36 14.70 -24.56
C LEU A 694 -31.12 14.60 -25.45
N ALA A 695 -30.12 15.45 -25.20
CA ALA A 695 -28.76 15.31 -25.72
C ALA A 695 -27.83 14.98 -24.55
N VAL A 696 -26.82 14.14 -24.80
CA VAL A 696 -25.68 13.89 -23.91
C VAL A 696 -24.40 14.28 -24.63
N THR A 697 -23.57 15.09 -23.99
CA THR A 697 -22.24 15.52 -24.44
C THR A 697 -21.32 15.60 -23.20
N THR A 698 -20.15 16.20 -23.33
CA THR A 698 -19.21 16.45 -22.21
C THR A 698 -18.98 17.93 -21.97
N PHE A 699 -18.67 18.30 -20.74
CA PHE A 699 -18.47 19.70 -20.38
C PHE A 699 -17.19 20.27 -21.03
N PRO A 700 -17.18 21.55 -21.47
CA PRO A 700 -18.29 22.50 -21.56
C PRO A 700 -18.83 22.66 -22.99
N ASP A 701 -19.75 21.80 -23.42
CA ASP A 701 -20.44 21.88 -24.72
C ASP A 701 -21.92 22.35 -24.59
N PHE A 702 -22.12 23.64 -24.26
CA PHE A 702 -23.47 24.22 -24.10
C PHE A 702 -24.19 24.54 -25.42
N ASP A 703 -23.48 24.52 -26.56
CA ASP A 703 -24.09 24.67 -27.90
C ASP A 703 -24.47 23.30 -28.52
N PHE A 704 -24.04 22.19 -27.90
CA PHE A 704 -24.27 20.78 -28.29
C PHE A 704 -23.75 20.46 -29.69
N ASP A 705 -22.49 20.80 -29.97
CA ASP A 705 -21.77 20.46 -31.22
C ASP A 705 -20.55 19.55 -31.06
N GLY A 706 -20.28 19.05 -29.84
CA GLY A 706 -19.33 17.98 -29.55
C GLY A 706 -17.88 18.42 -29.37
N ASP A 707 -17.64 19.70 -29.04
CA ASP A 707 -16.34 20.30 -28.72
C ASP A 707 -15.99 20.22 -27.20
N GLY A 708 -16.57 19.25 -26.47
CA GLY A 708 -16.36 19.03 -25.03
C GLY A 708 -14.95 18.52 -24.66
N ASN A 709 -14.55 18.63 -23.38
CA ASN A 709 -13.18 18.34 -22.93
C ASN A 709 -12.94 16.88 -22.48
N SER A 710 -13.99 16.06 -22.31
CA SER A 710 -13.88 14.66 -21.90
C SER A 710 -14.58 13.73 -22.88
N SER A 711 -14.38 12.42 -22.71
CA SER A 711 -14.83 11.37 -23.65
C SER A 711 -14.88 10.04 -22.92
N GLY A 712 -15.71 9.10 -23.37
CA GLY A 712 -15.79 7.76 -22.79
C GLY A 712 -17.22 7.25 -22.70
N ARG A 713 -17.40 6.13 -22.00
CA ARG A 713 -18.70 5.46 -21.89
C ARG A 713 -19.49 5.92 -20.69
N TYR A 714 -20.81 6.05 -20.89
CA TYR A 714 -21.76 6.40 -19.85
C TYR A 714 -22.96 5.44 -19.84
N VAL A 715 -23.68 5.39 -18.71
CA VAL A 715 -25.01 4.78 -18.58
C VAL A 715 -26.04 5.86 -18.31
N LEU A 716 -27.04 5.97 -19.19
CA LEU A 716 -28.11 6.96 -19.13
C LEU A 716 -29.43 6.30 -18.77
N GLU A 717 -30.10 6.85 -17.76
CA GLU A 717 -31.46 6.48 -17.39
C GLU A 717 -32.43 7.66 -17.59
N ILE A 718 -33.66 7.37 -18.04
CA ILE A 718 -34.71 8.36 -18.29
C ILE A 718 -36.07 7.81 -17.86
N GLU A 719 -36.71 8.50 -16.91
CA GLU A 719 -38.02 8.16 -16.35
C GLU A 719 -39.00 9.35 -16.39
N GLU A 720 -40.31 9.05 -16.34
CA GLU A 720 -41.39 10.04 -16.29
C GLU A 720 -42.38 9.64 -15.18
N THR A 721 -42.50 10.46 -14.14
CA THR A 721 -43.40 10.23 -12.98
C THR A 721 -44.51 11.28 -12.89
N SER A 722 -45.68 10.86 -12.38
CA SER A 722 -46.80 11.75 -12.03
C SER A 722 -46.64 12.42 -10.66
N GLY A 723 -45.70 11.94 -9.85
CA GLY A 723 -45.45 12.46 -8.50
C GLY A 723 -44.76 13.82 -8.49
N ILE A 724 -44.90 14.54 -7.38
CA ILE A 724 -44.10 15.72 -7.08
C ILE A 724 -42.80 15.24 -6.43
N ILE A 725 -41.67 15.45 -7.10
CA ILE A 725 -40.34 15.22 -6.49
C ILE A 725 -40.03 16.39 -5.55
N LEU A 726 -39.55 16.08 -4.34
CA LEU A 726 -39.09 17.05 -3.35
C LEU A 726 -37.57 17.21 -3.48
N SER A 727 -37.13 18.42 -3.84
CA SER A 727 -35.71 18.77 -3.90
C SER A 727 -35.21 19.10 -2.49
N LEU A 728 -35.02 18.07 -1.67
CA LEU A 728 -34.41 18.15 -0.33
C LEU A 728 -32.89 18.08 -0.44
N GLY A 729 -32.21 18.96 0.29
CA GLY A 729 -30.78 18.80 0.56
C GLY A 729 -30.52 17.91 1.78
N ASP A 730 -29.24 17.81 2.11
CA ASP A 730 -28.69 17.32 3.36
C ASP A 730 -29.23 18.14 4.55
N ASP A 731 -29.65 17.46 5.61
CA ASP A 731 -30.21 18.08 6.83
C ASP A 731 -31.34 19.12 6.51
N ASP A 732 -32.26 18.79 5.60
CA ASP A 732 -33.30 19.68 5.06
C ASP A 732 -34.75 19.21 5.38
N SER A 733 -35.72 20.11 5.25
CA SER A 733 -37.11 19.86 5.62
C SER A 733 -38.13 20.70 4.83
N GLN A 734 -39.05 20.03 4.13
CA GLN A 734 -40.08 20.66 3.30
C GLN A 734 -41.50 20.46 3.87
N GLU A 735 -42.24 21.55 4.09
CA GLU A 735 -43.66 21.48 4.48
C GLU A 735 -44.54 21.11 3.27
N LEU A 736 -45.18 19.96 3.36
CA LEU A 736 -46.09 19.40 2.37
C LEU A 736 -47.55 19.61 2.81
N ALA A 737 -48.37 20.27 1.99
CA ALA A 737 -49.79 20.46 2.26
C ALA A 737 -50.61 19.21 1.92
N LEU A 738 -51.47 18.76 2.83
CA LEU A 738 -52.30 17.57 2.65
C LEU A 738 -53.65 17.90 2.00
N PRO A 739 -54.17 17.06 1.08
CA PRO A 739 -55.48 17.28 0.45
C PRO A 739 -56.68 16.93 1.35
N PHE A 740 -56.42 16.30 2.51
CA PHE A 740 -57.36 15.95 3.57
C PHE A 740 -56.81 16.37 4.94
N THR A 741 -57.63 16.25 6.00
CA THR A 741 -57.20 16.50 7.37
C THR A 741 -56.78 15.19 8.03
N PHE A 742 -55.48 15.00 8.26
CA PHE A 742 -54.92 13.77 8.84
C PHE A 742 -55.03 13.74 10.37
N PRO A 743 -55.69 12.73 10.98
CA PRO A 743 -55.79 12.62 12.43
C PRO A 743 -54.62 11.80 13.01
N PHE A 744 -53.74 12.45 13.79
CA PHE A 744 -52.55 11.80 14.37
C PHE A 744 -52.32 12.25 15.81
N GLN A 745 -52.03 11.29 16.70
CA GLN A 745 -51.68 11.51 18.11
C GLN A 745 -52.69 12.40 18.88
N GLY A 746 -53.98 12.21 18.59
CA GLY A 746 -55.08 12.98 19.19
C GLY A 746 -55.23 14.42 18.66
N GLN A 747 -54.48 14.80 17.63
CA GLN A 747 -54.58 16.09 16.93
C GLN A 747 -54.99 15.89 15.46
N THR A 748 -55.16 17.00 14.73
CA THR A 748 -55.63 17.02 13.33
C THR A 748 -54.77 17.96 12.50
N TRP A 749 -54.13 17.44 11.46
CA TRP A 749 -53.12 18.13 10.67
C TRP A 749 -53.60 18.34 9.24
N ASN A 750 -53.13 19.42 8.59
CA ASN A 750 -53.41 19.70 7.16
C ASN A 750 -52.10 19.90 6.37
N SER A 751 -50.97 19.62 7.02
CA SER A 751 -49.63 19.60 6.46
C SER A 751 -48.77 18.62 7.26
N VAL A 752 -47.69 18.15 6.65
CA VAL A 752 -46.64 17.33 7.24
C VAL A 752 -45.29 17.87 6.76
N PHE A 753 -44.26 17.83 7.59
CA PHE A 753 -42.89 18.11 7.15
C PHE A 753 -42.24 16.80 6.73
N VAL A 754 -41.76 16.74 5.49
CA VAL A 754 -40.89 15.67 4.99
C VAL A 754 -39.46 16.14 5.24
N ASN A 755 -38.69 15.38 6.02
CA ASN A 755 -37.29 15.67 6.33
C ASN A 755 -36.39 14.74 5.51
N SER A 756 -35.23 15.21 5.06
CA SER A 756 -34.22 14.40 4.35
C SER A 756 -33.88 13.10 5.09
N ASN A 757 -33.75 13.21 6.40
CA ASN A 757 -33.29 12.20 7.35
C ASN A 757 -34.39 11.17 7.66
N GLY A 758 -35.03 10.60 6.62
CA GLY A 758 -35.98 9.47 6.66
C GLY A 758 -37.10 9.52 7.72
N ASN A 759 -37.61 10.72 8.02
CA ASN A 759 -38.69 10.91 8.99
C ASN A 759 -39.68 12.03 8.64
N LEU A 760 -40.93 11.85 9.04
CA LEU A 760 -42.02 12.81 8.88
C LEU A 760 -42.36 13.46 10.23
N THR A 761 -42.51 14.78 10.26
CA THR A 761 -42.79 15.54 11.50
C THR A 761 -43.98 16.49 11.37
N PHE A 762 -44.69 16.72 12.49
CA PHE A 762 -45.94 17.48 12.49
C PHE A 762 -45.83 18.80 13.27
N GLY A 763 -46.11 19.91 12.57
CA GLY A 763 -46.15 21.27 13.12
C GLY A 763 -44.82 22.02 13.17
N THR A 764 -43.70 21.33 12.96
CA THR A 764 -42.37 21.90 12.67
C THR A 764 -41.58 20.87 11.87
N GLY A 765 -40.70 21.35 10.99
CA GLY A 765 -39.67 20.54 10.37
C GLY A 765 -38.54 20.18 11.34
N ASN A 766 -37.69 19.26 10.93
CA ASN A 766 -36.61 18.70 11.73
C ASN A 766 -35.40 18.34 10.84
N THR A 767 -34.26 18.94 11.14
CA THR A 767 -32.98 18.87 10.41
C THR A 767 -31.94 18.32 11.40
N ASP A 768 -32.02 17.03 11.64
CA ASP A 768 -31.43 16.36 12.80
C ASP A 768 -31.15 14.91 12.40
N PHE A 769 -29.89 14.61 12.06
CA PHE A 769 -29.46 13.30 11.58
C PHE A 769 -29.29 12.29 12.72
N SER A 770 -28.81 12.76 13.88
CA SER A 770 -28.51 11.94 15.06
C SER A 770 -29.78 11.35 15.65
N GLU A 771 -30.09 10.10 15.35
CA GLU A 771 -31.26 9.44 15.89
C GLU A 771 -31.04 9.05 17.36
N SER A 772 -32.10 9.16 18.17
CA SER A 772 -32.09 8.56 19.50
C SER A 772 -33.49 8.39 20.03
N VAL A 773 -33.71 7.34 20.84
CA VAL A 773 -34.96 7.15 21.59
C VAL A 773 -35.29 8.38 22.45
N SER A 774 -34.27 9.11 22.95
CA SER A 774 -34.49 10.30 23.76
C SER A 774 -35.04 11.46 22.95
N GLU A 775 -34.52 11.73 21.76
CA GLU A 775 -35.04 12.75 20.85
C GLU A 775 -36.39 12.30 20.25
N PHE A 776 -36.55 11.02 19.89
CA PHE A 776 -37.81 10.44 19.37
C PHE A 776 -38.98 10.58 20.36
N LEU A 777 -38.73 10.47 21.66
CA LEU A 777 -39.74 10.69 22.70
C LEU A 777 -39.94 12.18 23.06
N SER A 778 -38.94 13.04 22.89
CA SER A 778 -38.97 14.43 23.37
C SER A 778 -39.26 15.49 22.30
N GLY A 779 -39.00 15.19 21.02
CA GLY A 779 -39.17 16.06 19.85
C GLY A 779 -40.62 16.30 19.42
N PRO A 780 -40.87 16.73 18.17
CA PRO A 780 -42.23 16.86 17.63
C PRO A 780 -42.93 15.50 17.50
N PRO A 781 -44.26 15.45 17.29
CA PRO A 781 -44.93 14.23 16.87
C PRO A 781 -44.34 13.78 15.53
N ARG A 782 -43.92 12.51 15.43
CA ARG A 782 -43.12 11.98 14.32
C ARG A 782 -43.63 10.61 13.88
N ILE A 783 -43.47 10.33 12.59
CA ILE A 783 -43.51 9.00 11.98
C ILE A 783 -42.13 8.80 11.33
N ALA A 784 -41.39 7.76 11.70
CA ALA A 784 -40.10 7.42 11.12
C ALA A 784 -40.18 6.09 10.37
N ALA A 785 -39.56 6.03 9.19
CA ALA A 785 -39.41 4.81 8.39
C ALA A 785 -37.95 4.35 8.40
N LEU A 786 -37.02 5.30 8.41
CA LEU A 786 -35.60 5.08 8.68
C LEU A 786 -35.03 6.42 9.14
N TRP A 787 -35.27 6.81 10.41
CA TRP A 787 -34.67 8.05 10.91
C TRP A 787 -33.18 7.81 11.17
N ASP A 788 -32.37 8.38 10.28
CA ASP A 788 -30.93 8.16 10.09
C ASP A 788 -30.37 9.34 9.25
N ASP A 789 -29.05 9.42 9.04
CA ASP A 789 -28.29 10.48 8.34
C ASP A 789 -28.46 10.45 6.80
N LEU A 790 -29.71 10.37 6.32
CA LEU A 790 -30.05 10.23 4.89
C LEU A 790 -29.96 11.54 4.10
N SER A 791 -29.30 11.51 2.95
CA SER A 791 -28.92 12.68 2.15
C SER A 791 -29.41 12.60 0.68
N PRO A 792 -30.63 13.07 0.36
CA PRO A 792 -31.24 12.96 -0.98
C PRO A 792 -30.52 13.71 -2.12
N ASN A 793 -29.54 14.57 -1.81
CA ASN A 793 -28.67 15.19 -2.82
C ASN A 793 -27.40 14.39 -3.11
N ASN A 794 -27.06 13.37 -2.32
CA ASN A 794 -25.95 12.47 -2.61
C ASN A 794 -26.40 11.29 -3.50
N GLY A 795 -27.70 11.01 -3.57
CA GLY A 795 -28.29 10.00 -4.45
C GLY A 795 -29.78 9.79 -4.21
N GLY A 796 -30.43 9.03 -5.08
CA GLY A 796 -31.85 8.67 -4.94
C GLY A 796 -32.84 9.82 -5.13
N THR A 797 -34.11 9.58 -4.85
CA THR A 797 -35.19 10.58 -4.96
C THR A 797 -36.15 10.54 -3.78
N VAL A 798 -36.81 11.68 -3.52
CA VAL A 798 -37.97 11.75 -2.63
C VAL A 798 -39.17 12.21 -3.45
N THR A 799 -40.19 11.35 -3.58
CA THR A 799 -41.35 11.59 -4.46
C THR A 799 -42.68 11.53 -3.69
N VAL A 800 -43.68 12.30 -4.14
CA VAL A 800 -44.98 12.42 -3.49
C VAL A 800 -46.13 12.25 -4.47
N ASP A 801 -46.96 11.24 -4.23
CA ASP A 801 -48.22 11.01 -4.94
C ASP A 801 -49.44 11.29 -4.05
N PHE A 802 -50.47 11.90 -4.65
CA PHE A 802 -51.67 12.34 -3.94
C PHE A 802 -52.96 11.68 -4.44
N THR A 803 -53.79 11.23 -3.52
CA THR A 803 -55.21 10.91 -3.77
C THR A 803 -56.11 11.80 -2.89
N PRO A 804 -57.44 11.83 -3.11
CA PRO A 804 -58.37 12.54 -2.23
C PRO A 804 -58.45 11.99 -0.79
N THR A 805 -57.87 10.82 -0.51
CA THR A 805 -57.98 10.06 0.76
C THR A 805 -56.64 9.49 1.25
N SER A 806 -55.54 9.78 0.55
CA SER A 806 -54.20 9.36 0.96
C SER A 806 -53.11 10.24 0.34
N VAL A 807 -51.95 10.28 0.98
CA VAL A 807 -50.68 10.71 0.36
C VAL A 807 -49.67 9.59 0.52
N THR A 808 -48.91 9.32 -0.54
CA THR A 808 -47.76 8.41 -0.51
C THR A 808 -46.50 9.24 -0.70
N ILE A 809 -45.49 9.00 0.14
CA ILE A 809 -44.20 9.69 0.15
C ILE A 809 -43.13 8.61 0.07
N THR A 810 -42.42 8.53 -1.04
CA THR A 810 -41.42 7.49 -1.32
C THR A 810 -40.02 8.08 -1.31
N PHE A 811 -39.14 7.51 -0.50
CA PHE A 811 -37.69 7.64 -0.60
C PHE A 811 -37.22 6.45 -1.44
N ASP A 812 -36.52 6.68 -2.54
CA ASP A 812 -36.07 5.62 -3.44
C ASP A 812 -34.59 5.78 -3.75
N GLY A 813 -33.79 4.78 -3.40
CA GLY A 813 -32.33 4.76 -3.61
C GLY A 813 -31.55 5.83 -2.83
N VAL A 814 -32.09 6.37 -1.73
CA VAL A 814 -31.48 7.49 -0.99
C VAL A 814 -30.33 6.98 -0.09
N PRO A 815 -29.10 7.50 -0.22
CA PRO A 815 -27.97 7.09 0.60
C PRO A 815 -27.86 7.88 1.92
N GLU A 816 -27.01 7.41 2.84
CA GLU A 816 -26.58 8.21 4.00
C GLU A 816 -25.51 9.24 3.57
N PHE A 817 -25.30 10.31 4.33
CA PHE A 817 -24.39 11.40 3.96
C PHE A 817 -22.93 10.96 3.77
N PHE A 818 -22.46 9.95 4.53
CA PHE A 818 -21.11 9.38 4.43
C PHE A 818 -21.05 7.95 3.85
N SER A 819 -22.17 7.41 3.37
CA SER A 819 -22.29 6.03 2.88
C SER A 819 -22.69 5.98 1.41
N THR A 820 -22.28 4.94 0.69
CA THR A 820 -22.78 4.67 -0.66
C THR A 820 -23.98 3.71 -0.66
N GLY A 821 -24.43 3.26 0.52
CA GLY A 821 -25.55 2.35 0.68
C GLY A 821 -26.90 3.03 0.42
N ALA A 822 -27.63 2.57 -0.60
CA ALA A 822 -28.91 3.13 -1.02
C ALA A 822 -30.12 2.51 -0.29
N ASN A 823 -31.08 3.34 0.14
CA ASN A 823 -32.25 2.93 0.90
C ASN A 823 -33.58 3.32 0.19
N THR A 824 -34.51 2.36 0.09
CA THR A 824 -35.83 2.54 -0.51
C THR A 824 -36.95 2.19 0.47
N PHE A 825 -37.82 3.14 0.78
CA PHE A 825 -39.01 2.96 1.61
C PHE A 825 -40.09 4.00 1.29
N SER A 826 -41.35 3.71 1.61
CA SER A 826 -42.44 4.67 1.44
C SER A 826 -43.39 4.72 2.62
N TYR A 827 -43.89 5.91 2.92
CA TYR A 827 -45.04 6.13 3.80
C TYR A 827 -46.31 6.20 2.96
N THR A 828 -47.41 5.63 3.43
CA THR A 828 -48.75 6.04 3.00
C THR A 828 -49.58 6.46 4.21
N LEU A 829 -50.05 7.72 4.20
CA LEU A 829 -50.91 8.29 5.24
C LEU A 829 -52.36 8.33 4.73
N HIS A 830 -53.30 7.81 5.51
CA HIS A 830 -54.73 7.71 5.14
C HIS A 830 -55.63 8.75 5.86
N ASP A 831 -56.79 9.09 5.27
CA ASP A 831 -57.67 10.16 5.80
C ASP A 831 -58.47 9.79 7.07
N ASP A 832 -58.45 8.51 7.47
CA ASP A 832 -58.96 8.01 8.75
C ASP A 832 -57.91 7.97 9.88
N GLY A 833 -56.62 8.02 9.54
CA GLY A 833 -55.50 8.05 10.49
C GLY A 833 -54.53 6.88 10.38
N ASP A 834 -54.84 5.86 9.58
CA ASP A 834 -53.95 4.72 9.36
C ASP A 834 -52.63 5.15 8.68
N VAL A 835 -51.54 4.47 9.03
CA VAL A 835 -50.20 4.70 8.48
C VAL A 835 -49.59 3.37 8.04
N ASN A 836 -49.30 3.25 6.75
CA ASN A 836 -48.47 2.18 6.21
C ASN A 836 -47.04 2.69 6.02
N ILE A 837 -46.06 1.82 6.27
CA ILE A 837 -44.69 1.98 5.83
C ILE A 837 -44.30 0.71 5.06
N ASP A 838 -43.97 0.85 3.78
CA ASP A 838 -43.63 -0.25 2.87
C ASP A 838 -42.16 -0.13 2.44
N TYR A 839 -41.35 -1.15 2.71
CA TYR A 839 -39.90 -1.16 2.46
C TYR A 839 -39.53 -1.88 1.17
N GLY A 840 -38.54 -1.35 0.45
CA GLY A 840 -37.79 -2.03 -0.59
C GLY A 840 -36.50 -2.62 -0.02
N PRO A 841 -35.41 -2.62 -0.81
CA PRO A 841 -34.06 -2.78 -0.29
C PRO A 841 -33.66 -1.59 0.60
N CYS A 842 -33.05 -1.87 1.74
CA CYS A 842 -32.29 -0.90 2.54
C CYS A 842 -30.90 -1.50 2.83
N THR A 843 -29.92 -0.63 3.06
CA THR A 843 -28.53 -1.01 3.35
C THR A 843 -28.00 -0.39 4.64
N SER A 844 -28.64 0.65 5.17
CA SER A 844 -28.34 1.13 6.53
C SER A 844 -28.54 0.00 7.54
N THR A 845 -27.65 -0.05 8.51
CA THR A 845 -27.64 -1.05 9.59
C THR A 845 -28.35 -0.60 10.85
N ASP A 846 -28.69 0.69 10.94
CA ASP A 846 -29.13 1.36 12.15
C ASP A 846 -30.35 2.27 11.90
N GLY A 847 -30.49 3.38 12.63
CA GLY A 847 -31.67 4.24 12.56
C GLY A 847 -32.86 3.80 13.44
N ILE A 848 -33.88 4.66 13.48
CA ILE A 848 -35.13 4.43 14.26
C ILE A 848 -36.36 4.37 13.37
N VAL A 849 -37.25 3.42 13.66
CA VAL A 849 -38.51 3.18 12.95
C VAL A 849 -39.69 3.27 13.91
N GLY A 850 -40.80 3.90 13.51
CA GLY A 850 -42.07 3.84 14.24
C GLY A 850 -42.84 5.15 14.35
N VAL A 851 -43.73 5.23 15.35
CA VAL A 851 -44.62 6.39 15.60
C VAL A 851 -44.49 6.91 17.04
N THR A 852 -44.62 8.23 17.21
CA THR A 852 -44.51 8.91 18.51
C THR A 852 -45.36 10.17 18.60
N GLY A 853 -45.95 10.41 19.78
CA GLY A 853 -46.58 11.69 20.12
C GLY A 853 -45.58 12.82 20.42
N GLY A 854 -44.29 12.48 20.58
CA GLY A 854 -43.23 13.41 20.98
C GLY A 854 -43.54 14.14 22.29
N ASN A 855 -42.98 15.34 22.45
CA ASN A 855 -43.29 16.29 23.52
C ASN A 855 -43.05 15.76 24.95
N GLY A 856 -42.17 14.78 25.11
CA GLY A 856 -41.96 14.05 26.36
C GLY A 856 -42.92 12.88 26.52
N ALA A 857 -43.11 12.11 25.45
CA ALA A 857 -43.87 10.87 25.45
C ALA A 857 -43.28 9.87 26.46
N ALA A 858 -44.13 8.97 26.96
CA ALA A 858 -43.67 7.87 27.81
C ALA A 858 -42.99 6.81 26.94
N ASP A 859 -41.84 6.31 27.40
CA ASP A 859 -41.16 5.16 26.79
C ASP A 859 -41.92 3.85 27.10
N PRO A 860 -42.39 3.10 26.09
CA PRO A 860 -42.92 1.75 26.27
C PRO A 860 -41.83 0.67 26.28
N GLY A 861 -40.61 0.98 25.84
CA GLY A 861 -39.61 0.03 25.33
C GLY A 861 -39.86 -0.33 23.86
N GLU A 862 -38.83 -0.81 23.18
CA GLU A 862 -38.88 -1.27 21.79
C GLU A 862 -39.96 -2.35 21.55
N THR A 863 -40.44 -2.43 20.31
CA THR A 863 -41.42 -3.40 19.83
C THR A 863 -40.98 -3.94 18.48
N ASP A 864 -40.55 -5.21 18.48
CA ASP A 864 -40.37 -6.08 17.30
C ASP A 864 -41.44 -5.80 16.22
N LEU A 865 -41.04 -5.07 15.17
CA LEU A 865 -41.91 -4.66 14.07
C LEU A 865 -42.01 -5.77 13.00
N SER A 866 -40.98 -6.59 12.83
CA SER A 866 -40.93 -7.65 11.82
C SER A 866 -41.86 -8.83 12.15
N ALA A 867 -42.18 -9.06 13.43
CA ALA A 867 -43.23 -9.98 13.88
C ALA A 867 -44.62 -9.65 13.30
N GLY A 868 -44.87 -8.38 12.98
CA GLY A 868 -45.99 -7.91 12.17
C GLY A 868 -47.38 -7.94 12.81
N GLY A 869 -48.27 -7.12 12.24
CA GLY A 869 -49.66 -6.95 12.67
C GLY A 869 -50.09 -5.48 12.67
N PRO A 870 -51.35 -5.17 13.03
CA PRO A 870 -51.78 -3.80 13.24
C PRO A 870 -51.22 -3.28 14.57
N LEU A 871 -50.19 -2.45 14.49
CA LEU A 871 -49.56 -1.75 15.61
C LEU A 871 -50.40 -0.51 15.99
N PRO A 872 -50.33 -0.01 17.23
CA PRO A 872 -51.14 1.14 17.63
C PRO A 872 -50.55 2.47 17.10
N VAL A 873 -51.29 3.19 16.26
CA VAL A 873 -50.91 4.53 15.76
C VAL A 873 -50.98 5.62 16.84
N LEU A 874 -51.64 5.33 17.97
CA LEU A 874 -51.82 6.23 19.11
C LEU A 874 -50.89 5.87 20.27
N GLY A 875 -50.01 6.80 20.64
CA GLY A 875 -48.99 6.62 21.67
C GLY A 875 -47.59 6.55 21.06
N THR A 876 -46.75 5.68 21.60
CA THR A 876 -45.42 5.40 21.04
C THR A 876 -45.35 3.92 20.69
N THR A 877 -44.80 3.58 19.54
CA THR A 877 -44.41 2.22 19.15
C THR A 877 -43.25 2.35 18.17
N TYR A 878 -42.11 1.76 18.50
CA TYR A 878 -40.86 1.94 17.77
C TYR A 878 -39.91 0.76 17.93
N GLU A 879 -38.91 0.72 17.07
CA GLU A 879 -37.74 -0.15 17.13
C GLU A 879 -36.50 0.70 16.79
N GLN A 880 -35.35 0.38 17.37
CA GLN A 880 -34.06 0.98 17.02
C GLN A 880 -33.13 -0.12 16.52
N PHE A 881 -32.56 0.08 15.34
CA PHE A 881 -31.62 -0.84 14.74
C PHE A 881 -30.19 -0.39 15.08
N LEU A 882 -29.27 -1.37 15.24
CA LEU A 882 -27.88 -1.19 15.65
C LEU A 882 -26.98 -2.28 15.04
N GLY A 883 -27.29 -2.74 13.82
CA GLY A 883 -26.57 -3.78 13.09
C GLY A 883 -27.42 -4.54 12.05
N ASP A 884 -28.49 -5.21 12.50
CA ASP A 884 -29.33 -6.08 11.65
C ASP A 884 -30.68 -5.40 11.34
N PHE A 885 -30.81 -4.67 10.22
CA PHE A 885 -32.08 -4.08 9.77
C PHE A 885 -32.99 -5.13 9.10
N ASP A 886 -33.95 -5.71 9.84
CA ASP A 886 -34.74 -6.86 9.39
C ASP A 886 -36.06 -6.51 8.67
N LEU A 887 -36.36 -5.23 8.47
CA LEU A 887 -37.60 -4.74 7.83
C LEU A 887 -37.53 -4.64 6.30
N ALA A 888 -36.36 -4.84 5.68
CA ALA A 888 -36.20 -4.77 4.24
C ALA A 888 -37.16 -5.73 3.51
N ASN A 889 -37.91 -5.23 2.53
CA ASN A 889 -38.98 -5.92 1.80
C ASN A 889 -40.23 -6.32 2.64
N LEU A 890 -40.44 -5.71 3.83
CA LEU A 890 -41.66 -5.89 4.64
C LEU A 890 -42.60 -4.67 4.57
N SER A 891 -43.80 -4.83 5.16
CA SER A 891 -44.80 -3.78 5.35
C SER A 891 -45.17 -3.66 6.82
N VAL A 892 -45.02 -2.47 7.40
CA VAL A 892 -45.40 -2.14 8.79
C VAL A 892 -46.65 -1.27 8.78
N ILE A 893 -47.66 -1.59 9.60
CA ILE A 893 -48.98 -0.93 9.56
C ILE A 893 -49.41 -0.49 10.97
N PHE A 894 -49.76 0.78 11.11
CA PHE A 894 -50.25 1.39 12.35
C PHE A 894 -51.74 1.81 12.22
N GLN A 895 -52.58 1.43 13.21
CA GLN A 895 -54.05 1.64 13.28
C GLN A 895 -54.54 1.98 14.71
#